data_AF-A0A958EC19-F1
#
_entry.id   AF-A0A958EC19-F1
#
_cell.length_a   1.000
_cell.length_b   1.000
_cell.length_c   1.000
_cell.angle_alpha   90.00
_cell.angle_beta   90.00
_cell.angle_gamma   90.00
#
_symmetry.space_group_name_H-M   'P 1'
#
loop_
_entity.id
_entity.type
_entity.pdbx_description
1 polymer ?
#
loop_
_entity_poly.entity_id
_entity_poly.type
_entity_poly.pdbx_seq_one_letter_code
_entity_poly.pdbx_strand_id
1 'polypeptide(L)'
;MAVSVDSAFESAYNKLRQVNRRRNYARSARALLSAATLIGLVVVGLCLVDWLFELNVTARIAFWVLSAAVLAWWGVRDILPALRSAFQPSPEDLDQLSRQIGRQTPGLEDALVNFLQIYRDEGIAAQPMIKHLSLEQLYQRFRDVDLLKAFSVESLSQPAIRLGAVWGALLLLLIAFPNVVGQTLLKLVHPTQSFQQPLPITLENITGDMTILKNETAALRGIFQGVNPDRLWLVVQNSEAAGDSVTEERLEIVAGAGRSFEYEIKHVKNNFRYWFEAAVNLAPFRNRPALSAVGQITVQERPVIRELQVKLDYPAYTRREPTLLSPNSGEITALKGTTASLNLNANKTLGKATIVFEDGQTVALQVREQRAAGSFTVDGNAQYRIEIEDPQGNGNYQPVQWSVFALSDEMPFVEITRPGEDVDLGDELSLALAANARDDFGFSRLDLKGRHVKAGSTGDTAEFSLRLPLSLIERNRAVAEYAWDLSNFYLIANDYIEYYVEVQDNDRISGPKSARSQTYIVRLPSILDVLSETHSELDNEIQETEQLAKESEDLREKLEEINREMKREQELTWERKQEIQAQLDRQKNSFEKLENIQKELEELISKMDQQDLLSPETLEKYMELQKMFQEMATPELMQAMEELQKALQEQDMEQVKEAMEEFEMSMGEFEERIERNYELFKKIQMEQKMDELVTMAEKLAEDQQQINEALKEQPLDPGLQEQLANQEEKLAEQTEAFGEQLEKAAEMFQEDLSKIAEELSEAAQQLQEQNTAGEMQQMQSQIRQGEQQQARQSGQQIQQQLQNMQNRMNQAQQEMTAQQKEEVMQAMQNIQQDLLRNSFEQERLMQRSRQADMTSTSLNDIARRQDQLRQNLRNITGEMVDLSRETFHMSSQMSQLMEGTMGKMGEALEGLSERNPQSAGRAQQQAMAGLNRSIMMMQSSMEQLSQSSSSSGFQEFMEAMQQMAGEQGQLNQQTMGMFQQQQGGSQPSPQMLSQLRRQQEMIRRSMEQLNQQNDQGSRKDVLGRVGELGEEMEEVIKELNSRRIDPRVIERQQQILSRMLDAQKSVRERELSQKREARTGTTITSKSPPELQQEMLERENQLRKALLEAMKEGYSTEYKNYIKSYYDILSRQPEGSEQRGAGSEER
;
A
#
# COMPACT_ATOMS: atom_id res chain seq x y z
N MET A 1 30.48 -39.04 -171.95
CA MET A 1 31.36 -39.99 -171.24
C MET A 1 30.54 -40.63 -170.15
N ALA A 2 30.22 -41.91 -170.32
CA ALA A 2 29.34 -42.68 -169.44
C ALA A 2 30.02 -42.86 -168.08
N VAL A 3 29.38 -42.38 -167.01
CA VAL A 3 29.80 -42.72 -165.64
C VAL A 3 29.38 -44.18 -165.42
N SER A 4 30.33 -45.06 -165.10
CA SER A 4 30.04 -46.45 -164.78
C SER A 4 29.07 -46.54 -163.60
N VAL A 5 28.06 -47.41 -163.69
CA VAL A 5 27.04 -47.58 -162.65
C VAL A 5 27.63 -47.89 -161.25
N ASP A 6 28.81 -48.50 -161.17
CA ASP A 6 29.51 -48.77 -159.90
C ASP A 6 29.94 -47.49 -159.15
N SER A 7 30.48 -46.50 -159.87
CA SER A 7 30.91 -45.23 -159.25
C SER A 7 29.72 -44.36 -158.86
N ALA A 8 28.61 -44.47 -159.60
CA ALA A 8 27.33 -43.88 -159.23
C ALA A 8 26.77 -44.49 -157.92
N PHE A 9 26.87 -45.81 -157.76
CA PHE A 9 26.49 -46.49 -156.51
C PHE A 9 27.35 -46.07 -155.33
N GLU A 10 28.66 -46.05 -155.48
CA GLU A 10 29.57 -45.71 -154.38
C GLU A 10 29.37 -44.26 -153.89
N SER A 11 29.13 -43.33 -154.82
CA SER A 11 28.78 -41.94 -154.51
C SER A 11 27.44 -41.83 -153.74
N ALA A 12 26.39 -42.51 -154.23
CA ALA A 12 25.07 -42.51 -153.57
C ALA A 12 25.14 -43.15 -152.17
N TYR A 13 25.85 -44.28 -152.04
CA TYR A 13 26.03 -45.01 -150.79
C TYR A 13 26.78 -44.18 -149.74
N ASN A 14 27.88 -43.52 -150.11
CA ASN A 14 28.65 -42.68 -149.19
C ASN A 14 27.87 -41.44 -148.73
N LYS A 15 27.12 -40.79 -149.64
CA LYS A 15 26.24 -39.67 -149.27
C LYS A 15 25.12 -40.11 -148.33
N LEU A 16 24.50 -41.27 -148.58
CA LEU A 16 23.48 -41.84 -147.69
C LEU A 16 24.02 -42.20 -146.31
N ARG A 17 25.25 -42.72 -146.23
CA ARG A 17 25.93 -42.98 -144.96
C ARG A 17 26.17 -41.70 -144.16
N GLN A 18 26.54 -40.61 -144.84
CA GLN A 18 26.72 -39.31 -144.20
C GLN A 18 25.40 -38.74 -143.66
N VAL A 19 24.31 -38.86 -144.42
CA VAL A 19 22.96 -38.48 -143.98
C VAL A 19 22.50 -39.34 -142.80
N ASN A 20 22.72 -40.66 -142.85
CA ASN A 20 22.36 -41.57 -141.76
C ASN A 20 23.09 -41.21 -140.46
N ARG A 21 24.38 -40.88 -140.55
CA ARG A 21 25.16 -40.44 -139.38
C ARG A 21 24.62 -39.13 -138.79
N ARG A 22 24.26 -38.16 -139.63
CA ARG A 22 23.65 -36.89 -139.18
C ARG A 22 22.28 -37.10 -138.53
N ARG A 23 21.43 -37.96 -139.10
CA ARG A 23 20.12 -38.35 -138.54
C ARG A 23 20.28 -38.97 -137.16
N ASN A 24 21.16 -39.95 -137.04
CA ASN A 24 21.29 -40.72 -135.81
C ASN A 24 21.99 -39.92 -134.70
N TYR A 25 22.89 -38.98 -135.04
CA TYR A 25 23.41 -38.02 -134.06
C TYR A 25 22.31 -37.12 -133.50
N ALA A 26 21.44 -36.56 -134.35
CA ALA A 26 20.33 -35.76 -133.84
C ALA A 26 19.33 -36.58 -133.02
N ARG A 27 19.10 -37.85 -133.39
CA ARG A 27 18.29 -38.78 -132.60
C ARG A 27 18.92 -39.05 -131.23
N SER A 28 20.24 -39.22 -131.17
CA SER A 28 20.97 -39.36 -129.90
C SER A 28 20.98 -38.08 -129.05
N ALA A 29 21.07 -36.91 -129.69
CA ALA A 29 21.00 -35.62 -128.99
C ALA A 29 19.60 -35.37 -128.41
N ARG A 30 18.55 -35.67 -129.19
CA ARG A 30 17.16 -35.65 -128.73
C ARG A 30 16.95 -36.61 -127.57
N ALA A 31 17.53 -37.79 -127.66
CA ALA A 31 17.53 -38.75 -126.58
C ALA A 31 18.20 -38.14 -125.32
N LEU A 32 19.43 -37.64 -125.41
CA LEU A 32 20.10 -37.04 -124.26
C LEU A 32 19.29 -35.90 -123.61
N LEU A 33 18.63 -35.05 -124.40
CA LEU A 33 17.73 -34.01 -123.89
C LEU A 33 16.49 -34.60 -123.18
N SER A 34 15.94 -35.71 -123.68
CA SER A 34 14.85 -36.44 -122.99
C SER A 34 15.30 -37.12 -121.69
N ALA A 35 16.53 -37.63 -121.60
CA ALA A 35 17.10 -38.10 -120.33
C ALA A 35 17.22 -36.95 -119.32
N ALA A 36 17.78 -35.81 -119.75
CA ALA A 36 17.95 -34.66 -118.88
C ALA A 36 16.61 -34.09 -118.35
N THR A 37 15.54 -34.20 -119.15
CA THR A 37 14.18 -33.83 -118.69
C THR A 37 13.64 -34.80 -117.66
N LEU A 38 13.83 -36.10 -117.89
CA LEU A 38 13.44 -37.13 -116.94
C LEU A 38 14.16 -36.94 -115.60
N ILE A 39 15.47 -36.66 -115.62
CA ILE A 39 16.24 -36.34 -114.42
C ILE A 39 15.65 -35.12 -113.70
N GLY A 40 15.36 -34.05 -114.43
CA GLY A 40 14.74 -32.86 -113.85
C GLY A 40 13.39 -33.14 -113.19
N LEU A 41 12.54 -33.96 -113.82
CA LEU A 41 11.23 -34.35 -113.26
C LEU A 41 11.36 -35.20 -112.01
N VAL A 42 12.33 -36.12 -112.00
CA VAL A 42 12.65 -36.98 -110.85
C VAL A 42 13.13 -36.13 -109.68
N VAL A 43 13.99 -35.14 -109.92
CA VAL A 43 14.47 -34.20 -108.88
C VAL A 43 13.33 -33.34 -108.33
N VAL A 44 12.52 -32.73 -109.20
CA VAL A 44 11.35 -31.93 -108.78
C VAL A 44 10.36 -32.78 -107.98
N GLY A 45 10.07 -33.99 -108.46
CA GLY A 45 9.19 -34.94 -107.79
C GLY A 45 9.71 -35.32 -106.40
N LEU A 46 11.02 -35.58 -106.26
CA LEU A 46 11.56 -35.89 -104.94
C LEU A 46 11.54 -34.68 -104.01
N CYS A 47 11.82 -33.48 -104.48
CA CYS A 47 11.68 -32.27 -103.66
C CYS A 47 10.25 -32.13 -103.10
N LEU A 48 9.23 -32.46 -103.90
CA LEU A 48 7.83 -32.44 -103.45
C LEU A 48 7.51 -33.59 -102.48
N VAL A 49 8.04 -34.79 -102.72
CA VAL A 49 7.81 -35.95 -101.84
C VAL A 49 8.54 -35.79 -100.50
N ASP A 50 9.79 -35.33 -100.49
CA ASP A 50 10.53 -35.04 -99.24
C ASP A 50 9.92 -33.86 -98.50
N TRP A 51 9.33 -32.89 -99.22
CA TRP A 51 8.54 -31.81 -98.60
C TRP A 51 7.25 -32.34 -97.93
N LEU A 52 6.55 -33.29 -98.55
CA LEU A 52 5.29 -33.83 -98.02
C LEU A 52 5.49 -34.93 -96.95
N PHE A 53 6.56 -35.71 -97.04
CA PHE A 53 6.72 -36.96 -96.26
C PHE A 53 8.04 -37.08 -95.47
N GLU A 54 8.93 -36.07 -95.53
CA GLU A 54 10.23 -36.04 -94.83
C GLU A 54 10.98 -37.39 -94.86
N LEU A 55 11.52 -37.73 -96.02
CA LEU A 55 12.12 -39.04 -96.27
C LEU A 55 13.33 -39.27 -95.36
N ASN A 56 13.38 -40.44 -94.73
CA ASN A 56 14.57 -40.84 -93.98
C ASN A 56 15.75 -41.16 -94.92
N VAL A 57 16.94 -41.27 -94.32
CA VAL A 57 18.20 -41.56 -95.03
C VAL A 57 18.08 -42.78 -95.95
N THR A 58 17.42 -43.84 -95.49
CA THR A 58 17.25 -45.10 -96.24
C THR A 58 16.40 -44.92 -97.50
N ALA A 59 15.30 -44.18 -97.41
CA ALA A 59 14.41 -43.93 -98.54
C ALA A 59 15.06 -43.04 -99.61
N ARG A 60 15.87 -42.05 -99.20
CA ARG A 60 16.64 -41.20 -100.14
C ARG A 60 17.70 -41.99 -100.90
N ILE A 61 18.39 -42.92 -100.24
CA ILE A 61 19.41 -43.78 -100.88
C ILE A 61 18.75 -44.74 -101.88
N ALA A 62 17.66 -45.42 -101.48
CA ALA A 62 16.95 -46.35 -102.35
C ALA A 62 16.48 -45.68 -103.66
N PHE A 63 16.01 -44.43 -103.57
CA PHE A 63 15.59 -43.65 -104.71
C PHE A 63 16.72 -43.33 -105.70
N TRP A 64 17.90 -42.93 -105.20
CA TRP A 64 19.05 -42.64 -106.06
C TRP A 64 19.53 -43.87 -106.82
N VAL A 65 19.50 -45.05 -106.17
CA VAL A 65 19.84 -46.32 -106.81
C VAL A 65 18.83 -46.68 -107.92
N LEU A 66 17.53 -46.55 -107.64
CA LEU A 66 16.47 -46.79 -108.63
C LEU A 66 16.56 -45.83 -109.83
N SER A 67 16.81 -44.54 -109.57
CA SER A 67 16.95 -43.52 -110.61
C SER A 67 18.16 -43.78 -111.51
N ALA A 68 19.29 -44.20 -110.94
CA ALA A 68 20.47 -44.58 -111.71
C ALA A 68 20.22 -45.82 -112.60
N ALA A 69 19.48 -46.82 -112.10
CA ALA A 69 19.12 -48.01 -112.87
C ALA A 69 18.22 -47.68 -114.07
N VAL A 70 17.21 -46.80 -113.89
CA VAL A 70 16.32 -46.34 -114.96
C VAL A 70 17.10 -45.59 -116.04
N LEU A 71 18.03 -44.70 -115.65
CA LEU A 71 18.86 -43.96 -116.60
C LEU A 71 19.82 -44.87 -117.37
N ALA A 72 20.41 -45.88 -116.71
CA ALA A 72 21.27 -46.86 -117.36
C ALA A 72 20.51 -47.70 -118.39
N TRP A 73 19.32 -48.20 -118.05
CA TRP A 73 18.45 -48.93 -118.98
C TRP A 73 18.07 -48.07 -120.18
N TRP A 74 17.71 -46.81 -119.93
CA TRP A 74 17.30 -45.86 -120.95
C TRP A 74 18.46 -45.52 -121.93
N GLY A 75 19.69 -45.38 -121.40
CA GLY A 75 20.90 -45.20 -122.21
C GLY A 75 21.22 -46.39 -123.11
N VAL A 76 21.09 -47.63 -122.61
CA VAL A 76 21.32 -48.85 -123.39
C VAL A 76 20.25 -49.05 -124.47
N ARG A 77 18.99 -48.69 -124.20
CA ARG A 77 17.88 -48.88 -125.15
C ARG A 77 17.85 -47.85 -126.27
N ASP A 78 18.04 -46.56 -125.97
CA ASP A 78 17.70 -45.49 -126.92
C ASP A 78 18.93 -44.74 -127.46
N ILE A 79 20.01 -44.63 -126.68
CA ILE A 79 21.23 -43.90 -127.09
C ILE A 79 22.23 -44.83 -127.80
N LEU A 80 22.50 -46.00 -127.22
CA LEU A 80 23.54 -46.91 -127.71
C LEU A 80 23.25 -47.47 -129.12
N PRO A 81 22.01 -47.90 -129.48
CA PRO A 81 21.71 -48.42 -130.82
C PRO A 81 21.77 -47.32 -131.89
N ALA A 82 21.34 -46.10 -131.55
CA ALA A 82 21.41 -44.93 -132.44
C ALA A 82 22.86 -44.54 -132.74
N LEU A 83 23.75 -44.57 -131.74
CA LEU A 83 25.18 -44.35 -131.95
C LEU A 83 25.81 -45.47 -132.79
N ARG A 84 25.47 -46.73 -132.54
CA ARG A 84 25.99 -47.87 -133.31
C ARG A 84 25.64 -47.77 -134.79
N SER A 85 24.38 -47.50 -135.12
CA SER A 85 23.92 -47.35 -136.50
C SER A 85 24.45 -46.09 -137.19
N ALA A 86 24.89 -45.07 -136.45
CA ALA A 86 25.55 -43.89 -137.01
C ALA A 86 26.96 -44.18 -137.56
N PHE A 87 27.67 -45.17 -136.99
CA PHE A 87 29.04 -45.52 -137.38
C PHE A 87 29.12 -46.72 -138.35
N GLN A 88 28.30 -47.75 -138.14
CA GLN A 88 28.22 -48.96 -138.98
C GLN A 88 26.75 -49.22 -139.40
N PRO A 89 26.25 -48.59 -140.49
CA PRO A 89 24.87 -48.77 -140.91
C PRO A 89 24.64 -50.14 -141.55
N SER A 90 23.50 -50.79 -141.24
CA SER A 90 23.10 -52.00 -141.94
C SER A 90 22.54 -51.67 -143.34
N PRO A 91 22.53 -52.63 -144.29
CA PRO A 91 21.93 -52.42 -145.62
C PRO A 91 20.46 -51.98 -145.54
N GLU A 92 19.69 -52.53 -144.60
CA GLU A 92 18.29 -52.18 -144.36
C GLU A 92 18.11 -50.74 -143.84
N ASP A 93 19.01 -50.24 -143.00
CA ASP A 93 18.95 -48.86 -142.50
C ASP A 93 19.07 -47.83 -143.63
N LEU A 94 19.91 -48.14 -144.63
CA LEU A 94 20.14 -47.29 -145.80
C LEU A 94 18.99 -47.39 -146.81
N ASP A 95 18.35 -48.56 -146.91
CA ASP A 95 17.16 -48.76 -147.74
C ASP A 95 15.94 -48.01 -147.16
N GLN A 96 15.75 -48.08 -145.84
CA GLN A 96 14.70 -47.29 -145.18
C GLN A 96 14.96 -45.80 -145.29
N LEU A 97 16.21 -45.36 -145.10
CA LEU A 97 16.58 -43.94 -145.23
C LEU A 97 16.38 -43.45 -146.67
N SER A 98 16.73 -44.24 -147.67
CA SER A 98 16.54 -43.87 -149.07
C SER A 98 15.07 -43.81 -149.47
N ARG A 99 14.20 -44.72 -148.98
CA ARG A 99 12.73 -44.59 -149.11
C ARG A 99 12.20 -43.31 -148.47
N GLN A 100 12.74 -42.95 -147.31
CA GLN A 100 12.30 -41.77 -146.57
C GLN A 100 12.69 -40.47 -147.30
N ILE A 101 13.92 -40.37 -147.80
CA ILE A 101 14.37 -39.24 -148.64
C ILE A 101 13.55 -39.18 -149.94
N GLY A 102 13.26 -40.35 -150.51
CA GLY A 102 12.41 -40.55 -151.67
C GLY A 102 11.03 -39.90 -151.55
N ARG A 103 10.35 -40.16 -150.42
CA ARG A 103 9.03 -39.60 -150.11
C ARG A 103 9.03 -38.08 -149.85
N GLN A 104 10.16 -37.53 -149.40
CA GLN A 104 10.26 -36.11 -149.01
C GLN A 104 10.74 -35.21 -150.15
N THR A 105 11.25 -35.78 -151.25
CA THR A 105 11.80 -35.03 -152.38
C THR A 105 10.95 -35.28 -153.63
N PRO A 106 10.17 -34.28 -154.09
CA PRO A 106 9.35 -34.43 -155.30
C PRO A 106 10.20 -34.87 -156.49
N GLY A 107 9.82 -35.98 -157.15
CA GLY A 107 10.55 -36.55 -158.29
C GLY A 107 11.54 -37.67 -157.98
N LEU A 108 11.87 -37.92 -156.70
CA LEU A 108 12.79 -38.98 -156.28
C LEU A 108 12.07 -40.30 -155.95
N GLU A 109 10.89 -40.25 -155.31
CA GLU A 109 10.03 -41.39 -154.94
C GLU A 109 10.83 -42.65 -154.52
N ASP A 110 10.51 -43.84 -155.05
CA ASP A 110 11.26 -45.06 -154.77
C ASP A 110 12.53 -45.20 -155.62
N ALA A 111 12.90 -44.20 -156.45
CA ALA A 111 14.00 -44.34 -157.40
C ALA A 111 15.34 -44.60 -156.71
N LEU A 112 15.60 -43.92 -155.58
CA LEU A 112 16.85 -44.08 -154.82
C LEU A 112 16.93 -45.45 -154.14
N VAL A 113 15.82 -45.96 -153.58
CA VAL A 113 15.83 -47.30 -152.95
C VAL A 113 15.88 -48.40 -154.00
N ASN A 114 15.12 -48.25 -155.09
CA ASN A 114 15.09 -49.22 -156.18
C ASN A 114 16.47 -49.29 -156.83
N PHE A 115 17.17 -48.17 -156.98
CA PHE A 115 18.55 -48.16 -157.47
C PHE A 115 19.48 -48.98 -156.56
N LEU A 116 19.40 -48.82 -155.24
CA LEU A 116 20.23 -49.58 -154.30
C LEU A 116 19.85 -51.07 -154.24
N GLN A 117 18.55 -51.38 -154.26
CA GLN A 117 18.02 -52.75 -154.19
C GLN A 117 18.35 -53.52 -155.47
N ILE A 118 18.09 -52.94 -156.64
CA ILE A 118 18.43 -53.56 -157.94
C ILE A 118 19.95 -53.73 -158.07
N TYR A 119 20.75 -52.78 -157.61
CA TYR A 119 22.21 -52.94 -157.66
C TYR A 119 22.68 -54.12 -156.79
N ARG A 120 22.15 -54.26 -155.57
CA ARG A 120 22.52 -55.33 -154.63
C ARG A 120 21.90 -56.70 -154.94
N ASP A 121 20.75 -56.75 -155.61
CA ASP A 121 20.04 -58.00 -155.90
C ASP A 121 20.63 -58.69 -157.14
N GLU A 122 21.29 -59.83 -156.92
CA GLU A 122 21.86 -60.67 -157.97
C GLU A 122 20.80 -61.62 -158.60
N GLY A 123 19.60 -61.71 -158.03
CA GLY A 123 18.59 -62.73 -158.37
C GLY A 123 17.60 -62.38 -159.49
N ILE A 124 17.59 -61.16 -160.03
CA ILE A 124 16.64 -60.77 -161.08
C ILE A 124 17.14 -61.29 -162.45
N ALA A 125 16.54 -62.39 -162.90
CA ALA A 125 16.84 -63.11 -164.15
C ALA A 125 16.39 -62.39 -165.46
N ALA A 126 16.53 -61.06 -165.53
CA ALA A 126 16.28 -60.25 -166.72
C ALA A 126 17.59 -59.67 -167.30
N GLN A 127 17.70 -59.56 -168.63
CA GLN A 127 18.95 -59.31 -169.37
C GLN A 127 19.84 -58.18 -168.77
N PRO A 128 21.18 -58.34 -168.70
CA PRO A 128 22.11 -57.39 -168.07
C PRO A 128 21.98 -55.95 -168.60
N MET A 129 21.66 -55.82 -169.88
CA MET A 129 21.40 -54.56 -170.56
C MET A 129 20.22 -53.81 -169.94
N ILE A 130 19.14 -54.51 -169.58
CA ILE A 130 17.94 -53.93 -168.96
C ILE A 130 18.26 -53.48 -167.53
N LYS A 131 18.99 -54.29 -166.77
CA LYS A 131 19.47 -53.91 -165.42
C LYS A 131 20.34 -52.65 -165.48
N HIS A 132 21.28 -52.57 -166.41
CA HIS A 132 22.14 -51.40 -166.57
C HIS A 132 21.37 -50.14 -167.01
N LEU A 133 20.51 -50.25 -168.03
CA LEU A 133 19.67 -49.13 -168.51
C LEU A 133 18.69 -48.66 -167.43
N SER A 134 18.11 -49.58 -166.65
CA SER A 134 17.22 -49.23 -165.54
C SER A 134 17.98 -48.49 -164.43
N LEU A 135 19.20 -48.92 -164.09
CA LEU A 135 20.04 -48.23 -163.11
C LEU A 135 20.52 -46.87 -163.61
N GLU A 136 20.87 -46.73 -164.89
CA GLU A 136 21.25 -45.45 -165.49
C GLU A 136 20.07 -44.47 -165.54
N GLN A 137 18.89 -44.95 -165.92
CA GLN A 137 17.65 -44.17 -165.94
C GLN A 137 17.21 -43.74 -164.54
N LEU A 138 17.36 -44.61 -163.54
CA LEU A 138 17.07 -44.27 -162.14
C LEU A 138 18.11 -43.29 -161.59
N TYR A 139 19.41 -43.46 -161.90
CA TYR A 139 20.47 -42.55 -161.47
C TYR A 139 20.29 -41.14 -162.00
N GLN A 140 19.87 -40.99 -163.27
CA GLN A 140 19.57 -39.68 -163.88
C GLN A 140 18.51 -38.90 -163.09
N ARG A 141 17.55 -39.60 -162.44
CA ARG A 141 16.49 -38.93 -161.64
C ARG A 141 17.01 -38.29 -160.36
N PHE A 142 18.12 -38.77 -159.80
CA PHE A 142 18.64 -38.27 -158.53
C PHE A 142 20.09 -37.75 -158.60
N ARG A 143 20.74 -37.79 -159.75
CA ARG A 143 22.13 -37.35 -159.93
C ARG A 143 22.38 -35.92 -159.46
N ASP A 144 21.46 -35.01 -159.79
CA ASP A 144 21.59 -33.58 -159.47
C ASP A 144 20.93 -33.19 -158.13
N VAL A 145 20.41 -34.18 -157.41
CA VAL A 145 19.78 -33.96 -156.11
C VAL A 145 20.83 -34.04 -155.00
N ASP A 146 20.97 -32.96 -154.25
CA ASP A 146 21.81 -32.90 -153.05
C ASP A 146 21.11 -33.63 -151.88
N LEU A 147 21.43 -34.91 -151.71
CA LEU A 147 20.89 -35.78 -150.66
C LEU A 147 21.07 -35.22 -149.23
N LEU A 148 22.05 -34.34 -149.00
CA LEU A 148 22.27 -33.71 -147.69
C LEU A 148 21.29 -32.59 -147.36
N LYS A 149 20.70 -31.94 -148.38
CA LYS A 149 19.66 -30.90 -148.22
C LYS A 149 18.25 -31.48 -148.28
N ALA A 150 18.08 -32.61 -148.97
CA ALA A 150 16.80 -33.29 -149.13
C ALA A 150 16.25 -33.90 -147.81
N PHE A 151 17.12 -34.19 -146.83
CA PHE A 151 16.71 -34.73 -145.54
C PHE A 151 16.67 -33.64 -144.45
N SER A 152 15.47 -33.32 -143.96
CA SER A 152 15.31 -32.46 -142.78
C SER A 152 15.51 -33.29 -141.51
N VAL A 153 16.47 -32.88 -140.68
CA VAL A 153 16.70 -33.50 -139.37
C VAL A 153 15.63 -33.00 -138.40
N GLU A 154 15.00 -33.89 -137.65
CA GLU A 154 13.98 -33.52 -136.65
C GLU A 154 14.50 -32.41 -135.71
N SER A 155 13.68 -31.38 -135.45
CA SER A 155 14.11 -30.25 -134.62
C SER A 155 14.37 -30.68 -133.17
N LEU A 156 15.44 -30.15 -132.59
CA LEU A 156 15.77 -30.31 -131.17
C LEU A 156 15.03 -29.31 -130.26
N SER A 157 14.21 -28.41 -130.83
CA SER A 157 13.54 -27.35 -130.07
C SER A 157 12.51 -27.90 -129.07
N GLN A 158 11.68 -28.87 -129.47
CA GLN A 158 10.68 -29.50 -128.62
C GLN A 158 11.26 -30.16 -127.33
N PRO A 159 12.26 -31.07 -127.41
CA PRO A 159 12.85 -31.64 -126.21
C PRO A 159 13.62 -30.61 -125.37
N ALA A 160 14.23 -29.58 -125.99
CA ALA A 160 14.89 -28.49 -125.26
C ALA A 160 13.90 -27.60 -124.50
N ILE A 161 12.72 -27.30 -125.07
CA ILE A 161 11.66 -26.52 -124.40
C ILE A 161 11.12 -27.30 -123.19
N ARG A 162 10.89 -28.62 -123.31
CA ARG A 162 10.47 -29.45 -122.18
C ARG A 162 11.51 -29.44 -121.06
N LEU A 163 12.79 -29.46 -121.41
CA LEU A 163 13.89 -29.34 -120.44
C LEU A 163 13.84 -27.99 -119.73
N GLY A 164 13.72 -26.91 -120.50
CA GLY A 164 13.56 -25.57 -119.95
C GLY A 164 12.35 -25.44 -119.02
N ALA A 165 11.21 -26.04 -119.38
CA ALA A 165 9.99 -25.98 -118.57
C ALA A 165 10.15 -26.71 -117.22
N VAL A 166 10.74 -27.90 -117.21
CA VAL A 166 10.95 -28.69 -115.97
C VAL A 166 11.93 -27.98 -115.03
N TRP A 167 13.06 -27.51 -115.55
CA TRP A 167 14.04 -26.80 -114.74
C TRP A 167 13.58 -25.38 -114.36
N GLY A 168 12.77 -24.74 -115.20
CA GLY A 168 12.09 -23.49 -114.87
C GLY A 168 11.06 -23.65 -113.74
N ALA A 169 10.33 -24.76 -113.70
CA ALA A 169 9.44 -25.09 -112.60
C ALA A 169 10.21 -25.34 -111.29
N LEU A 170 11.35 -26.03 -111.34
CA LEU A 170 12.24 -26.17 -110.18
C LEU A 170 12.75 -24.81 -109.69
N LEU A 171 13.14 -23.92 -110.61
CA LEU A 171 13.61 -22.57 -110.29
C LEU A 171 12.50 -21.72 -109.66
N LEU A 172 11.28 -21.80 -110.17
CA LEU A 172 10.10 -21.14 -109.58
C LEU A 172 9.80 -21.66 -108.18
N LEU A 173 9.88 -22.98 -107.95
CA LEU A 173 9.73 -23.56 -106.62
C LEU A 173 10.81 -23.05 -105.66
N LEU A 174 12.05 -22.94 -106.14
CA LEU A 174 13.17 -22.42 -105.36
C LEU A 174 13.02 -20.93 -105.02
N ILE A 175 12.38 -20.13 -105.89
CA ILE A 175 12.07 -18.72 -105.62
C ILE A 175 10.87 -18.58 -104.67
N ALA A 176 9.81 -19.36 -104.87
CA ALA A 176 8.60 -19.29 -104.07
C ALA A 176 8.80 -19.84 -102.65
N PHE A 177 9.62 -20.88 -102.50
CA PHE A 177 9.86 -21.58 -101.25
C PHE A 177 11.36 -21.81 -101.00
N PRO A 178 12.16 -20.75 -100.87
CA PRO A 178 13.62 -20.83 -100.89
C PRO A 178 14.20 -21.66 -99.74
N ASN A 179 13.62 -21.54 -98.53
CA ASN A 179 14.11 -22.29 -97.38
C ASN A 179 13.72 -23.78 -97.44
N VAL A 180 12.49 -24.09 -97.87
CA VAL A 180 12.01 -25.47 -97.93
C VAL A 180 12.71 -26.22 -99.06
N VAL A 181 12.71 -25.65 -100.26
CA VAL A 181 13.37 -26.24 -101.44
C VAL A 181 14.88 -26.24 -101.26
N GLY A 182 15.45 -25.19 -100.64
CA GLY A 182 16.87 -25.15 -100.30
C GLY A 182 17.28 -26.25 -99.33
N GLN A 183 16.53 -26.46 -98.24
CA GLN A 183 16.83 -27.52 -97.27
C GLN A 183 16.60 -28.93 -97.85
N THR A 184 15.56 -29.15 -98.65
CA THR A 184 15.33 -30.45 -99.31
C THR A 184 16.38 -30.75 -100.36
N LEU A 185 16.85 -29.76 -101.13
CA LEU A 185 17.99 -29.92 -102.03
C LEU A 185 19.28 -30.23 -101.27
N LEU A 186 19.51 -29.61 -100.12
CA LEU A 186 20.70 -29.86 -99.28
C LEU A 186 20.67 -31.28 -98.68
N LYS A 187 19.48 -31.74 -98.26
CA LYS A 187 19.20 -33.12 -97.84
C LYS A 187 19.37 -34.15 -98.97
N LEU A 188 19.08 -33.77 -100.21
CA LEU A 188 19.25 -34.58 -101.42
C LEU A 188 20.73 -34.75 -101.79
N VAL A 189 21.54 -33.70 -101.64
CA VAL A 189 22.99 -33.72 -101.89
C VAL A 189 23.75 -34.47 -100.79
N HIS A 190 23.23 -34.47 -99.56
CA HIS A 190 23.77 -35.23 -98.43
C HIS A 190 22.81 -36.32 -97.95
N PRO A 191 22.56 -37.38 -98.76
CA PRO A 191 21.53 -38.37 -98.48
C PRO A 191 21.81 -39.23 -97.24
N THR A 192 23.04 -39.23 -96.72
CA THR A 192 23.49 -40.03 -95.57
C THR A 192 23.46 -39.30 -94.22
N GLN A 193 23.18 -37.98 -94.20
CA GLN A 193 23.15 -37.18 -92.95
C GLN A 193 21.74 -37.09 -92.36
N SER A 194 21.63 -37.24 -91.03
CA SER A 194 20.37 -37.04 -90.29
C SER A 194 20.23 -35.60 -89.81
N PHE A 195 19.11 -34.94 -90.13
CA PHE A 195 18.82 -33.57 -89.69
C PHE A 195 17.73 -33.62 -88.59
N GLN A 196 17.96 -33.00 -87.42
CA GLN A 196 16.97 -32.88 -86.32
C GLN A 196 16.36 -31.47 -86.26
N GLN A 197 15.06 -31.35 -85.95
CA GLN A 197 14.32 -30.07 -85.89
C GLN A 197 14.54 -29.31 -84.56
N PRO A 198 14.67 -27.97 -84.59
CA PRO A 198 14.65 -27.13 -83.40
C PRO A 198 13.26 -27.13 -82.72
N LEU A 199 13.24 -27.06 -81.39
CA LEU A 199 12.01 -27.02 -80.59
C LEU A 199 11.19 -25.75 -80.90
N PRO A 200 9.84 -25.83 -80.92
CA PRO A 200 8.98 -24.72 -81.32
C PRO A 200 8.77 -23.65 -80.22
N ILE A 201 9.37 -23.83 -79.04
CA ILE A 201 9.32 -22.91 -77.90
C ILE A 201 10.71 -22.76 -77.27
N THR A 202 11.06 -21.54 -76.86
CA THR A 202 12.25 -21.23 -76.05
C THR A 202 11.84 -20.49 -74.79
N LEU A 203 12.38 -20.89 -73.63
CA LEU A 203 12.14 -20.25 -72.33
C LEU A 203 13.36 -19.42 -71.91
N GLU A 204 13.11 -18.21 -71.39
CA GLU A 204 14.14 -17.33 -70.84
C GLU A 204 13.80 -16.98 -69.39
N ASN A 205 14.75 -17.20 -68.48
CA ASN A 205 14.64 -16.82 -67.08
C ASN A 205 15.14 -15.39 -66.91
N ILE A 206 14.22 -14.44 -66.67
CA ILE A 206 14.54 -13.01 -66.55
C ILE A 206 15.10 -12.69 -65.16
N THR A 207 14.68 -13.43 -64.14
CA THR A 207 15.03 -13.11 -62.74
C THR A 207 16.48 -13.42 -62.41
N GLY A 208 17.04 -14.51 -62.95
CA GLY A 208 18.44 -14.89 -62.69
C GLY A 208 18.72 -15.18 -61.22
N ASP A 209 19.92 -14.81 -60.74
CA ASP A 209 20.31 -14.99 -59.34
C ASP A 209 19.77 -13.84 -58.49
N MET A 210 19.17 -14.16 -57.34
CA MET A 210 18.56 -13.17 -56.46
C MET A 210 18.92 -13.47 -55.00
N THR A 211 19.20 -12.41 -54.23
CA THR A 211 19.39 -12.51 -52.77
C THR A 211 18.20 -11.86 -52.08
N ILE A 212 17.59 -12.58 -51.13
CA ILE A 212 16.43 -12.12 -50.36
C ILE A 212 16.63 -12.40 -48.88
N LEU A 213 15.91 -11.68 -48.01
CA LEU A 213 15.95 -11.98 -46.58
C LEU A 213 15.01 -13.14 -46.26
N LYS A 214 15.35 -13.91 -45.22
CA LYS A 214 14.57 -15.05 -44.76
C LYS A 214 13.10 -14.67 -44.52
N ASN A 215 12.18 -15.50 -45.02
CA ASN A 215 10.72 -15.32 -45.04
C ASN A 215 10.17 -14.24 -45.99
N GLU A 216 11.00 -13.59 -46.81
CA GLU A 216 10.52 -12.72 -47.89
C GLU A 216 10.04 -13.54 -49.10
N THR A 217 9.28 -12.88 -49.97
CA THR A 217 8.73 -13.49 -51.19
C THR A 217 9.76 -13.37 -52.32
N ALA A 218 10.09 -14.50 -52.96
CA ALA A 218 10.86 -14.50 -54.21
C ALA A 218 9.91 -14.43 -55.40
N ALA A 219 9.93 -13.34 -56.16
CA ALA A 219 9.16 -13.18 -57.40
C ALA A 219 10.02 -13.64 -58.60
N LEU A 220 9.70 -14.82 -59.15
CA LEU A 220 10.45 -15.45 -60.23
C LEU A 220 9.72 -15.24 -61.56
N ARG A 221 10.38 -14.60 -62.51
CA ARG A 221 9.84 -14.18 -63.81
C ARG A 221 10.58 -14.83 -64.96
N GLY A 222 9.82 -15.23 -65.96
CA GLY A 222 10.36 -15.65 -67.25
C GLY A 222 9.44 -15.28 -68.41
N ILE A 223 9.98 -15.41 -69.62
CA ILE A 223 9.24 -15.22 -70.87
C ILE A 223 9.44 -16.45 -71.75
N PHE A 224 8.49 -16.67 -72.66
CA PHE A 224 8.62 -17.69 -73.70
C PHE A 224 8.44 -17.07 -75.09
N GLN A 225 9.18 -17.59 -76.06
CA GLN A 225 9.03 -17.24 -77.47
C GLN A 225 8.68 -18.48 -78.28
N GLY A 226 7.83 -18.32 -79.29
CA GLY A 226 7.34 -19.44 -80.11
C GLY A 226 5.87 -19.77 -79.83
N VAL A 227 5.53 -21.07 -79.83
CA VAL A 227 4.17 -21.55 -79.54
C VAL A 227 3.81 -21.42 -78.06
N ASN A 228 2.53 -21.25 -77.75
CA ASN A 228 2.07 -21.24 -76.36
C ASN A 228 2.30 -22.63 -75.72
N PRO A 229 2.86 -22.70 -74.51
CA PRO A 229 3.03 -23.96 -73.80
C PRO A 229 1.67 -24.51 -73.37
N ASP A 230 1.46 -25.82 -73.51
CA ASP A 230 0.25 -26.49 -72.99
C ASP A 230 0.28 -26.59 -71.47
N ARG A 231 1.48 -26.78 -70.92
CA ARG A 231 1.78 -26.73 -69.50
C ARG A 231 3.15 -26.12 -69.29
N LEU A 232 3.26 -25.30 -68.26
CA LEU A 232 4.48 -24.63 -67.86
C LEU A 232 4.68 -24.90 -66.37
N TRP A 233 5.91 -25.25 -65.97
CA TRP A 233 6.27 -25.53 -64.60
C TRP A 233 7.45 -24.68 -64.17
N LEU A 234 7.43 -24.25 -62.91
CA LEU A 234 8.60 -23.84 -62.16
C LEU A 234 9.13 -25.07 -61.44
N VAL A 235 10.40 -25.41 -61.66
CA VAL A 235 11.07 -26.49 -60.94
C VAL A 235 11.98 -25.87 -59.89
N VAL A 236 11.77 -26.24 -58.63
CA VAL A 236 12.57 -25.80 -57.48
C VAL A 236 13.36 -26.96 -56.94
N GLN A 237 14.67 -26.74 -56.77
CA GLN A 237 15.61 -27.71 -56.24
C GLN A 237 16.23 -27.17 -54.95
N ASN A 238 15.80 -27.72 -53.82
CA ASN A 238 16.36 -27.39 -52.51
C ASN A 238 17.76 -28.04 -52.35
N SER A 239 18.75 -27.25 -51.93
CA SER A 239 20.13 -27.72 -51.79
C SER A 239 20.43 -28.38 -50.45
N GLU A 240 19.46 -28.47 -49.53
CA GLU A 240 19.68 -28.95 -48.15
C GLU A 240 18.61 -29.97 -47.74
N ALA A 241 18.79 -31.20 -48.17
CA ALA A 241 18.33 -32.38 -47.44
C ALA A 241 19.55 -33.27 -47.21
N ALA A 242 19.98 -33.39 -45.95
CA ALA A 242 21.05 -34.29 -45.57
C ALA A 242 20.63 -35.74 -45.87
N GLY A 243 21.11 -36.28 -47.00
CA GLY A 243 20.93 -37.67 -47.44
C GLY A 243 20.37 -37.79 -48.86
N ASP A 244 21.24 -38.02 -49.85
CA ASP A 244 21.09 -38.55 -51.23
C ASP A 244 19.75 -38.46 -52.02
N SER A 245 18.80 -37.63 -51.59
CA SER A 245 17.50 -37.44 -52.23
C SER A 245 17.32 -35.96 -52.53
N VAL A 246 17.77 -35.56 -53.71
CA VAL A 246 17.45 -34.26 -54.30
C VAL A 246 15.96 -34.27 -54.64
N THR A 247 15.13 -33.63 -53.83
CA THR A 247 13.71 -33.46 -54.14
C THR A 247 13.55 -32.27 -55.07
N GLU A 248 13.18 -32.55 -56.32
CA GLU A 248 12.70 -31.53 -57.27
C GLU A 248 11.20 -31.36 -57.09
N GLU A 249 10.78 -30.16 -56.72
CA GLU A 249 9.36 -29.80 -56.66
C GLU A 249 8.96 -29.11 -57.97
N ARG A 250 7.95 -29.65 -58.66
CA ARG A 250 7.40 -29.06 -59.89
C ARG A 250 6.09 -28.34 -59.56
N LEU A 251 6.09 -27.02 -59.73
CA LEU A 251 4.94 -26.16 -59.50
C LEU A 251 4.38 -25.71 -60.86
N GLU A 252 3.13 -26.06 -61.16
CA GLU A 252 2.49 -25.65 -62.42
C GLU A 252 2.19 -24.15 -62.38
N ILE A 253 2.59 -23.44 -63.43
CA ILE A 253 2.48 -21.98 -63.56
C ILE A 253 1.70 -21.64 -64.83
N VAL A 254 0.91 -20.56 -64.77
CA VAL A 254 0.05 -20.13 -65.88
C VAL A 254 0.75 -19.01 -66.65
N ALA A 255 0.78 -19.11 -67.97
CA ALA A 255 1.28 -18.04 -68.83
C ALA A 255 0.35 -16.81 -68.76
N GLY A 256 0.93 -15.64 -68.46
CA GLY A 256 0.23 -14.35 -68.42
C GLY A 256 0.03 -13.72 -69.80
N ALA A 257 -0.74 -12.64 -69.86
CA ALA A 257 -0.96 -11.88 -71.09
C ALA A 257 0.36 -11.29 -71.61
N GLY A 258 0.80 -11.68 -72.82
CA GLY A 258 2.02 -11.17 -73.45
C GLY A 258 3.21 -12.13 -73.51
N ARG A 259 3.02 -13.44 -73.29
CA ARG A 259 4.08 -14.48 -73.30
C ARG A 259 5.11 -14.37 -72.16
N SER A 260 4.73 -13.73 -71.06
CA SER A 260 5.46 -13.73 -69.79
C SER A 260 4.76 -14.61 -68.77
N PHE A 261 5.50 -15.03 -67.75
CA PHE A 261 4.97 -15.73 -66.59
C PHE A 261 5.74 -15.31 -65.35
N GLU A 262 5.04 -15.26 -64.23
CA GLU A 262 5.57 -14.88 -62.93
C GLU A 262 5.03 -15.84 -61.88
N TYR A 263 5.90 -16.23 -60.96
CA TYR A 263 5.53 -17.06 -59.83
C TYR A 263 6.19 -16.54 -58.56
N GLU A 264 5.37 -16.31 -57.54
CA GLU A 264 5.82 -15.83 -56.23
C GLU A 264 5.92 -16.99 -55.24
N ILE A 265 7.14 -17.31 -54.82
CA ILE A 265 7.36 -18.21 -53.69
C ILE A 265 7.33 -17.37 -52.42
N LYS A 266 6.23 -17.47 -51.66
CA LYS A 266 6.06 -16.77 -50.39
C LYS A 266 6.82 -17.49 -49.27
N HIS A 267 7.42 -16.74 -48.35
CA HIS A 267 8.14 -17.25 -47.18
C HIS A 267 9.33 -18.17 -47.50
N VAL A 268 10.27 -17.68 -48.31
CA VAL A 268 11.49 -18.45 -48.62
C VAL A 268 12.38 -18.56 -47.38
N LYS A 269 12.66 -19.80 -46.94
CA LYS A 269 13.44 -20.07 -45.72
C LYS A 269 14.89 -20.46 -45.98
N ASN A 270 15.15 -21.15 -47.08
CA ASN A 270 16.45 -21.78 -47.39
C ASN A 270 16.88 -21.43 -48.82
N ASN A 271 18.18 -21.61 -49.09
CA ASN A 271 18.74 -21.44 -50.43
C ASN A 271 18.22 -22.52 -51.39
N PHE A 272 17.85 -22.13 -52.61
CA PHE A 272 17.42 -23.08 -53.64
C PHE A 272 17.82 -22.64 -55.04
N ARG A 273 17.86 -23.62 -55.96
CA ARG A 273 18.01 -23.37 -57.39
C ARG A 273 16.66 -23.56 -58.08
N TYR A 274 16.43 -22.84 -59.17
CA TYR A 274 15.19 -22.98 -59.92
C TYR A 274 15.39 -22.82 -61.43
N TRP A 275 14.48 -23.41 -62.21
CA TRP A 275 14.37 -23.19 -63.65
C TRP A 275 12.91 -23.39 -64.10
N PHE A 276 12.61 -22.97 -65.33
CA PHE A 276 11.30 -23.14 -65.94
C PHE A 276 11.30 -24.27 -66.96
N GLU A 277 10.23 -25.06 -66.99
CA GLU A 277 10.03 -26.21 -67.86
C GLU A 277 8.69 -26.08 -68.61
N ALA A 278 8.68 -26.22 -69.94
CA ALA A 278 7.45 -26.14 -70.74
C ALA A 278 7.24 -27.40 -71.58
N ALA A 279 6.03 -27.96 -71.54
CA ALA A 279 5.59 -29.01 -72.46
C ALA A 279 4.79 -28.42 -73.63
N VAL A 280 5.07 -28.96 -74.83
CA VAL A 280 4.35 -28.65 -76.06
C VAL A 280 3.78 -29.94 -76.64
N ASN A 281 2.47 -29.99 -76.83
CA ASN A 281 1.70 -31.15 -77.28
C ASN A 281 1.54 -31.18 -78.82
N LEU A 282 2.56 -30.73 -79.54
CA LEU A 282 2.66 -30.83 -81.00
C LEU A 282 3.53 -32.04 -81.36
N ALA A 283 3.03 -32.98 -82.16
CA ALA A 283 3.89 -34.03 -82.73
C ALA A 283 4.84 -33.37 -83.75
N PRO A 284 6.17 -33.57 -83.68
CA PRO A 284 6.92 -34.65 -83.00
C PRO A 284 7.49 -34.34 -81.59
N PHE A 285 7.18 -33.20 -80.97
CA PHE A 285 7.82 -32.68 -79.74
C PHE A 285 7.16 -33.09 -78.41
N ARG A 286 6.08 -33.88 -78.45
CA ARG A 286 5.24 -34.27 -77.30
C ARG A 286 6.00 -34.85 -76.08
N ASN A 287 7.22 -35.38 -76.27
CA ASN A 287 8.04 -35.99 -75.21
C ASN A 287 9.37 -35.24 -74.95
N ARG A 288 9.50 -33.98 -75.38
CA ARG A 288 10.71 -33.17 -75.17
C ARG A 288 10.33 -31.82 -74.54
N PRO A 289 10.49 -31.66 -73.21
CA PRO A 289 10.21 -30.38 -72.57
C PRO A 289 11.29 -29.34 -72.93
N ALA A 290 10.89 -28.09 -73.08
CA ALA A 290 11.81 -26.96 -73.21
C ALA A 290 12.21 -26.45 -71.82
N LEU A 291 13.48 -26.15 -71.62
CA LEU A 291 14.06 -25.73 -70.34
C LEU A 291 14.64 -24.31 -70.44
N SER A 292 14.53 -23.52 -69.37
CA SER A 292 15.24 -22.24 -69.23
C SER A 292 16.63 -22.41 -68.61
N ALA A 293 17.40 -21.32 -68.55
CA ALA A 293 18.59 -21.24 -67.69
C ALA A 293 18.22 -21.32 -66.20
N VAL A 294 19.11 -21.92 -65.40
CA VAL A 294 18.97 -22.09 -63.94
C VAL A 294 19.32 -20.78 -63.23
N GLY A 295 18.50 -20.35 -62.26
CA GLY A 295 18.79 -19.25 -61.33
C GLY A 295 18.95 -19.76 -59.89
N GLN A 296 19.70 -19.02 -59.07
CA GLN A 296 19.96 -19.34 -57.66
C GLN A 296 19.38 -18.27 -56.72
N ILE A 297 18.59 -18.71 -55.74
CA ILE A 297 18.08 -17.87 -54.66
C ILE A 297 18.93 -18.07 -53.40
N THR A 298 19.54 -17.00 -52.90
CA THR A 298 20.32 -16.99 -51.66
C THR A 298 19.56 -16.24 -50.57
N VAL A 299 19.36 -16.90 -49.43
CA VAL A 299 18.61 -16.39 -48.27
C VAL A 299 19.59 -15.91 -47.22
N GLN A 300 19.45 -14.65 -46.82
CA GLN A 300 20.20 -14.08 -45.69
C GLN A 300 19.31 -13.96 -44.44
N GLU A 301 19.84 -14.31 -43.27
CA GLU A 301 19.13 -14.14 -42.01
C GLU A 301 19.16 -12.67 -41.56
N ARG A 302 18.15 -12.19 -40.83
CA ARG A 302 18.16 -10.88 -40.18
C ARG A 302 18.92 -10.94 -38.83
N PRO A 303 19.44 -9.82 -38.31
CA PRO A 303 19.95 -9.81 -36.94
C PRO A 303 18.79 -10.09 -35.95
N VAL A 304 19.04 -10.97 -34.99
CA VAL A 304 18.07 -11.39 -33.95
C VAL A 304 18.78 -11.41 -32.61
N ILE A 305 18.12 -10.91 -31.57
CA ILE A 305 18.58 -10.98 -30.18
C ILE A 305 18.42 -12.42 -29.69
N ARG A 306 19.53 -13.09 -29.37
CA ARG A 306 19.55 -14.45 -28.80
C ARG A 306 19.41 -14.45 -27.29
N GLU A 307 20.02 -13.45 -26.66
CA GLU A 307 20.05 -13.31 -25.21
C GLU A 307 19.90 -11.84 -24.87
N LEU A 308 18.97 -11.55 -23.96
CA LEU A 308 18.78 -10.26 -23.31
C LEU A 308 18.85 -10.46 -21.81
N GLN A 309 19.75 -9.75 -21.14
CA GLN A 309 19.89 -9.72 -19.70
C GLN A 309 19.71 -8.28 -19.21
N VAL A 310 18.72 -8.08 -18.34
CA VAL A 310 18.45 -6.79 -17.70
C VAL A 310 18.87 -6.84 -16.24
N LYS A 311 19.59 -5.82 -15.79
CA LYS A 311 19.98 -5.60 -14.40
C LYS A 311 19.36 -4.28 -13.92
N LEU A 312 18.67 -4.33 -12.79
CA LEU A 312 18.03 -3.19 -12.15
C LEU A 312 18.88 -2.72 -10.97
N ASP A 313 19.38 -1.49 -11.06
CA ASP A 313 20.11 -0.82 -9.99
C ASP A 313 19.19 0.24 -9.35
N TYR A 314 18.67 -0.07 -8.15
CA TYR A 314 17.70 0.77 -7.43
C TYR A 314 18.32 2.06 -6.87
N PRO A 315 17.52 3.12 -6.65
CA PRO A 315 18.00 4.36 -6.05
C PRO A 315 18.64 4.14 -4.68
N ALA A 316 19.72 4.89 -4.39
CA ALA A 316 20.53 4.70 -3.19
C ALA A 316 19.76 4.84 -1.86
N TYR A 317 18.71 5.67 -1.82
CA TYR A 317 17.89 5.88 -0.61
C TYR A 317 17.13 4.60 -0.20
N THR A 318 16.77 3.75 -1.16
CA THR A 318 16.06 2.47 -0.92
C THR A 318 16.96 1.41 -0.27
N ARG A 319 18.29 1.55 -0.39
CA ARG A 319 19.31 0.58 0.08
C ARG A 319 19.03 -0.88 -0.35
N ARG A 320 18.38 -1.09 -1.50
CA ARG A 320 18.12 -2.41 -2.08
C ARG A 320 19.31 -2.87 -2.90
N GLU A 321 19.57 -4.18 -2.88
CA GLU A 321 20.59 -4.76 -3.75
C GLU A 321 20.12 -4.82 -5.21
N PRO A 322 21.04 -4.70 -6.18
CA PRO A 322 20.71 -4.81 -7.59
C PRO A 322 20.07 -6.16 -7.93
N THR A 323 19.04 -6.15 -8.78
CA THR A 323 18.31 -7.37 -9.17
C THR A 323 18.53 -7.69 -10.64
N LEU A 324 18.81 -8.96 -10.95
CA LEU A 324 18.89 -9.47 -12.33
C LEU A 324 17.53 -10.09 -12.71
N LEU A 325 16.96 -9.64 -13.83
CA LEU A 325 15.73 -10.23 -14.36
C LEU A 325 16.01 -11.60 -15.02
N SER A 326 14.96 -12.38 -15.24
CA SER A 326 15.11 -13.66 -15.96
C SER A 326 15.65 -13.45 -17.38
N PRO A 327 16.47 -14.37 -17.91
CA PRO A 327 17.00 -14.26 -19.27
C PRO A 327 15.87 -14.08 -20.29
N ASN A 328 16.07 -13.18 -21.25
CA ASN A 328 15.11 -12.79 -22.28
C ASN A 328 13.83 -12.09 -21.79
N SER A 329 13.77 -11.68 -20.52
CA SER A 329 12.71 -10.82 -19.99
C SER A 329 13.08 -9.34 -20.15
N GLY A 330 12.35 -8.61 -21.00
CA GLY A 330 12.46 -7.15 -21.12
C GLY A 330 11.36 -6.39 -20.37
N GLU A 331 10.41 -7.08 -19.74
CA GLU A 331 9.38 -6.43 -18.92
C GLU A 331 10.03 -5.91 -17.62
N ILE A 332 9.96 -4.60 -17.39
CA ILE A 332 10.60 -3.95 -16.24
C ILE A 332 9.50 -3.42 -15.31
N THR A 333 9.56 -3.79 -14.03
CA THR A 333 8.73 -3.18 -12.98
C THR A 333 9.66 -2.75 -11.85
N ALA A 334 9.83 -1.44 -11.67
CA ALA A 334 10.82 -0.90 -10.74
C ALA A 334 10.42 0.48 -10.22
N LEU A 335 11.01 0.89 -9.09
CA LEU A 335 10.82 2.22 -8.53
C LEU A 335 11.33 3.30 -9.49
N LYS A 336 10.66 4.45 -9.51
CA LYS A 336 11.13 5.62 -10.25
C LYS A 336 12.57 5.97 -9.86
N GLY A 337 13.40 6.32 -10.86
CA GLY A 337 14.83 6.56 -10.68
C GLY A 337 15.71 5.30 -10.70
N THR A 338 15.14 4.10 -10.80
CA THR A 338 15.90 2.85 -11.01
C THR A 338 16.61 2.91 -12.36
N THR A 339 17.90 2.56 -12.39
CA THR A 339 18.66 2.44 -13.63
C THR A 339 18.56 1.01 -14.16
N ALA A 340 17.96 0.83 -15.34
CA ALA A 340 17.91 -0.44 -16.04
C ALA A 340 19.11 -0.55 -16.99
N SER A 341 19.99 -1.51 -16.73
CA SER A 341 21.16 -1.82 -17.57
C SER A 341 20.87 -3.06 -18.41
N LEU A 342 20.95 -2.92 -19.73
CA LEU A 342 20.64 -3.96 -20.70
C LEU A 342 21.94 -4.46 -21.34
N ASN A 343 22.11 -5.78 -21.33
CA ASN A 343 23.15 -6.46 -22.09
C ASN A 343 22.48 -7.45 -23.03
N LEU A 344 22.78 -7.35 -24.32
CA LEU A 344 22.22 -8.25 -25.31
C LEU A 344 23.30 -8.88 -26.19
N ASN A 345 22.98 -10.06 -26.71
CA ASN A 345 23.82 -10.83 -27.63
C ASN A 345 22.99 -11.26 -28.84
N ALA A 346 23.47 -10.97 -30.05
CA ALA A 346 22.78 -11.26 -31.31
C ALA A 346 23.33 -12.51 -32.02
N ASN A 347 22.61 -13.01 -33.02
CA ASN A 347 23.05 -14.13 -33.86
C ASN A 347 24.19 -13.79 -34.83
N LYS A 348 24.51 -12.50 -35.02
CA LYS A 348 25.51 -12.00 -35.97
C LYS A 348 26.10 -10.66 -35.50
N THR A 349 27.13 -10.19 -36.19
CA THR A 349 27.74 -8.88 -35.96
C THR A 349 26.74 -7.74 -36.21
N LEU A 350 26.69 -6.79 -35.29
CA LEU A 350 25.82 -5.62 -35.33
C LEU A 350 26.61 -4.38 -35.83
N GLY A 351 25.96 -3.55 -36.64
CA GLY A 351 26.45 -2.21 -37.02
C GLY A 351 25.88 -1.11 -36.12
N LYS A 352 24.62 -1.26 -35.68
CA LYS A 352 23.92 -0.31 -34.82
C LYS A 352 22.93 -1.04 -33.91
N ALA A 353 22.76 -0.55 -32.68
CA ALA A 353 21.73 -1.03 -31.76
C ALA A 353 21.17 0.16 -30.98
N THR A 354 19.85 0.29 -30.91
CA THR A 354 19.16 1.44 -30.33
C THR A 354 17.91 0.97 -29.58
N ILE A 355 17.69 1.51 -28.38
CA ILE A 355 16.40 1.41 -27.68
C ILE A 355 15.52 2.53 -28.22
N VAL A 356 14.30 2.20 -28.63
CA VAL A 356 13.31 3.15 -29.14
C VAL A 356 12.07 3.09 -28.25
N PHE A 357 11.73 4.22 -27.65
CA PHE A 357 10.53 4.39 -26.84
C PHE A 357 9.32 4.80 -27.70
N GLU A 358 8.11 4.56 -27.20
CA GLU A 358 6.86 4.90 -27.89
C GLU A 358 6.72 6.40 -28.21
N ASP A 359 7.26 7.26 -27.33
CA ASP A 359 7.27 8.72 -27.50
C ASP A 359 8.28 9.22 -28.54
N GLY A 360 9.04 8.32 -29.15
CA GLY A 360 10.07 8.61 -30.15
C GLY A 360 11.44 8.92 -29.57
N GLN A 361 11.62 8.90 -28.24
CA GLN A 361 12.95 8.99 -27.65
C GLN A 361 13.77 7.75 -27.99
N THR A 362 15.08 7.96 -28.19
CA THR A 362 15.99 6.87 -28.53
C THR A 362 17.25 6.90 -27.68
N VAL A 363 17.70 5.72 -27.25
CA VAL A 363 18.95 5.55 -26.50
C VAL A 363 19.86 4.63 -27.29
N ALA A 364 20.99 5.16 -27.75
CA ALA A 364 21.98 4.39 -28.50
C ALA A 364 22.73 3.39 -27.59
N LEU A 365 22.82 2.13 -28.01
CA LEU A 365 23.57 1.10 -27.32
C LEU A 365 25.00 1.02 -27.86
N GLN A 366 25.97 0.77 -26.99
CA GLN A 366 27.35 0.52 -27.39
C GLN A 366 27.47 -0.89 -27.96
N VAL A 367 27.83 -0.97 -29.24
CA VAL A 367 27.98 -2.24 -29.96
C VAL A 367 29.44 -2.72 -29.94
N ARG A 368 29.65 -4.00 -29.67
CA ARG A 368 30.93 -4.72 -29.83
C ARG A 368 30.67 -6.07 -30.46
N GLU A 369 31.00 -6.20 -31.74
CA GLU A 369 30.73 -7.39 -32.55
C GLU A 369 29.26 -7.84 -32.47
N GLN A 370 28.96 -8.94 -31.78
CA GLN A 370 27.62 -9.51 -31.62
C GLN A 370 26.89 -8.99 -30.38
N ARG A 371 27.57 -8.22 -29.51
CA ARG A 371 27.02 -7.74 -28.24
C ARG A 371 26.65 -6.27 -28.32
N ALA A 372 25.61 -5.87 -27.61
CA ALA A 372 25.31 -4.47 -27.35
C ALA A 372 24.97 -4.25 -25.87
N ALA A 373 25.36 -3.10 -25.34
CA ALA A 373 25.11 -2.73 -23.95
C ALA A 373 24.71 -1.25 -23.82
N GLY A 374 23.83 -0.96 -22.87
CA GLY A 374 23.44 0.40 -22.53
C GLY A 374 22.46 0.42 -21.38
N SER A 375 22.05 1.61 -20.96
CA SER A 375 21.19 1.79 -19.80
C SER A 375 20.25 2.98 -19.97
N PHE A 376 19.11 2.93 -19.30
CA PHE A 376 18.19 4.07 -19.18
C PHE A 376 17.58 4.10 -17.77
N THR A 377 17.01 5.24 -17.40
CA THR A 377 16.37 5.45 -16.10
C THR A 377 14.86 5.26 -16.22
N VAL A 378 14.25 4.60 -15.23
CA VAL A 378 12.80 4.42 -15.15
C VAL A 378 12.18 5.70 -14.59
N ASP A 379 11.59 6.54 -15.44
CA ASP A 379 10.97 7.81 -15.03
C ASP A 379 9.43 7.77 -14.99
N GLY A 380 8.81 6.82 -15.70
CA GLY A 380 7.37 6.67 -15.83
C GLY A 380 7.01 5.39 -16.57
N ASN A 381 5.70 5.15 -16.75
CA ASN A 381 5.23 4.04 -17.56
C ASN A 381 5.57 4.28 -19.04
N ALA A 382 6.18 3.31 -19.70
CA ALA A 382 6.60 3.43 -21.08
C ALA A 382 6.61 2.07 -21.79
N GLN A 383 6.48 2.09 -23.11
CA GLN A 383 6.81 0.93 -23.93
C GLN A 383 8.10 1.19 -24.70
N TYR A 384 8.95 0.19 -24.79
CA TYR A 384 10.19 0.26 -25.56
C TYR A 384 10.40 -0.98 -26.43
N ARG A 385 11.15 -0.79 -27.49
CA ARG A 385 11.64 -1.87 -28.36
C ARG A 385 13.11 -1.69 -28.64
N ILE A 386 13.81 -2.78 -28.93
CA ILE A 386 15.23 -2.73 -29.29
C ILE A 386 15.36 -2.97 -30.79
N GLU A 387 15.84 -1.95 -31.49
CA GLU A 387 16.15 -2.00 -32.92
C GLU A 387 17.64 -2.30 -33.10
N ILE A 388 17.95 -3.37 -33.82
CA ILE A 388 19.32 -3.78 -34.15
C ILE A 388 19.49 -3.87 -35.66
N GLU A 389 20.61 -3.38 -36.15
CA GLU A 389 20.97 -3.39 -37.57
C GLU A 389 22.32 -4.07 -37.75
N ASP A 390 22.48 -4.84 -38.81
CA ASP A 390 23.79 -5.34 -39.22
C ASP A 390 24.59 -4.29 -40.02
N PRO A 391 25.89 -4.51 -40.30
CA PRO A 391 26.70 -3.55 -41.06
C PRO A 391 26.20 -3.26 -42.49
N GLN A 392 25.26 -4.05 -43.02
CA GLN A 392 24.65 -3.84 -44.34
C GLN A 392 23.33 -3.06 -44.26
N GLY A 393 22.91 -2.64 -43.06
CA GLY A 393 21.68 -1.88 -42.84
C GLY A 393 20.43 -2.74 -42.74
N ASN A 394 20.55 -4.07 -42.60
CA ASN A 394 19.38 -4.93 -42.43
C ASN A 394 18.97 -4.96 -40.94
N GLY A 395 17.76 -4.49 -40.64
CA GLY A 395 17.19 -4.49 -39.29
C GLY A 395 16.54 -5.82 -38.87
N ASN A 396 16.32 -5.96 -37.56
CA ASN A 396 15.50 -7.05 -37.00
C ASN A 396 14.03 -6.94 -37.45
N TYR A 397 13.42 -8.10 -37.73
CA TYR A 397 12.02 -8.17 -38.16
C TYR A 397 11.09 -8.08 -36.96
N GLN A 398 10.18 -7.11 -36.94
CA GLN A 398 9.19 -6.88 -35.87
C GLN A 398 9.81 -6.95 -34.46
N PRO A 399 10.54 -5.90 -34.03
CA PRO A 399 11.12 -5.86 -32.69
C PRO A 399 10.07 -6.14 -31.60
N VAL A 400 10.42 -6.95 -30.61
CA VAL A 400 9.56 -7.21 -29.44
C VAL A 400 9.35 -5.90 -28.68
N GLN A 401 8.10 -5.63 -28.33
CA GLN A 401 7.71 -4.51 -27.46
C GLN A 401 7.67 -5.02 -26.01
N TRP A 402 8.34 -4.30 -25.12
CA TRP A 402 8.32 -4.54 -23.69
C TRP A 402 7.77 -3.32 -22.95
N SER A 403 7.11 -3.55 -21.82
CA SER A 403 6.62 -2.46 -20.97
C SER A 403 7.56 -2.21 -19.79
N VAL A 404 7.65 -0.94 -19.43
CA VAL A 404 8.23 -0.44 -18.20
C VAL A 404 7.08 0.07 -17.34
N PHE A 405 6.93 -0.50 -16.15
CA PHE A 405 6.02 -0.03 -15.11
C PHE A 405 6.83 0.66 -14.01
N ALA A 406 6.65 1.97 -13.90
CA ALA A 406 7.25 2.76 -12.84
C ALA A 406 6.38 2.70 -11.59
N LEU A 407 6.95 2.14 -10.51
CA LEU A 407 6.36 2.16 -9.19
C LEU A 407 6.76 3.47 -8.49
N SER A 408 5.79 4.12 -7.86
CA SER A 408 6.03 5.28 -6.99
C SER A 408 6.28 4.82 -5.56
N ASP A 409 7.09 5.57 -4.82
CA ASP A 409 7.21 5.39 -3.36
C ASP A 409 5.88 5.62 -2.65
N GLU A 410 5.62 4.90 -1.56
CA GLU A 410 4.48 5.18 -0.69
C GLU A 410 4.70 6.47 0.13
N MET A 411 3.66 6.99 0.78
CA MET A 411 3.80 8.12 1.71
C MET A 411 4.09 7.59 3.11
N PRO A 412 4.90 8.30 3.91
CA PRO A 412 5.12 7.91 5.30
C PRO A 412 3.83 8.05 6.11
N PHE A 413 3.79 7.40 7.27
CA PHE A 413 2.70 7.49 8.25
C PHE A 413 3.27 8.01 9.57
N VAL A 414 2.53 8.87 10.26
CA VAL A 414 2.90 9.36 11.60
C VAL A 414 1.68 9.49 12.50
N GLU A 415 1.83 9.09 13.75
CA GLU A 415 0.81 9.19 14.81
C GLU A 415 1.45 9.73 16.10
N ILE A 416 0.70 10.53 16.87
CA ILE A 416 1.08 10.92 18.22
C ILE A 416 0.49 9.85 19.16
N THR A 417 1.38 9.17 19.88
CA THR A 417 1.01 8.09 20.82
C THR A 417 0.87 8.55 22.26
N ARG A 418 1.51 9.67 22.62
CA ARG A 418 1.30 10.38 23.88
C ARG A 418 1.32 11.89 23.63
N PRO A 419 0.36 12.66 24.15
CA PRO A 419 -0.83 12.18 24.88
C PRO A 419 -1.79 11.39 23.98
N GLY A 420 -1.94 11.79 22.71
CA GLY A 420 -2.87 11.14 21.77
C GLY A 420 -4.32 11.60 21.93
N GLU A 421 -4.53 12.65 22.72
CA GLU A 421 -5.78 13.33 23.02
C GLU A 421 -5.51 14.81 23.31
N ASP A 422 -6.58 15.60 23.44
CA ASP A 422 -6.49 17.00 23.87
C ASP A 422 -6.18 17.05 25.37
N VAL A 423 -5.35 18.01 25.80
CA VAL A 423 -4.81 18.04 27.17
C VAL A 423 -4.87 19.44 27.77
N ASP A 424 -5.22 19.49 29.05
CA ASP A 424 -5.12 20.68 29.88
C ASP A 424 -3.75 20.74 30.57
N LEU A 425 -3.07 21.87 30.46
CA LEU A 425 -1.76 22.09 31.07
C LEU A 425 -1.89 22.39 32.56
N GLY A 426 -1.03 21.75 33.36
CA GLY A 426 -0.76 22.18 34.73
C GLY A 426 0.32 23.27 34.80
N ASP A 427 0.63 23.69 36.02
CA ASP A 427 1.52 24.82 36.33
C ASP A 427 2.97 24.63 35.83
N GLU A 428 3.40 23.38 35.62
CA GLU A 428 4.73 23.08 35.08
C GLU A 428 4.90 23.50 33.61
N LEU A 429 3.81 23.83 32.90
CA LEU A 429 3.78 24.24 31.49
C LEU A 429 4.64 23.31 30.60
N SER A 430 4.56 22.00 30.86
CA SER A 430 5.32 20.99 30.13
C SER A 430 4.44 19.84 29.66
N LEU A 431 4.72 19.31 28.46
CA LEU A 431 3.94 18.20 27.88
C LEU A 431 4.87 17.09 27.36
N ALA A 432 4.67 15.87 27.84
CA ALA A 432 5.39 14.69 27.35
C ALA A 432 4.81 14.20 26.02
N LEU A 433 5.51 14.49 24.92
CA LEU A 433 5.09 14.13 23.57
C LEU A 433 5.84 12.89 23.09
N ALA A 434 5.10 11.89 22.58
CA ALA A 434 5.68 10.74 21.90
C ALA A 434 5.00 10.49 20.56
N ALA A 435 5.78 10.42 19.48
CA ALA A 435 5.29 10.19 18.13
C ALA A 435 5.94 8.96 17.48
N ASN A 436 5.13 8.18 16.76
CA ASN A 436 5.57 7.02 16.01
C ASN A 436 5.42 7.29 14.51
N ALA A 437 6.48 7.04 13.76
CA ALA A 437 6.50 7.17 12.30
C ALA A 437 6.82 5.82 11.62
N ARG A 438 6.17 5.55 10.49
CA ARG A 438 6.34 4.32 9.69
C ARG A 438 6.51 4.67 8.21
N ASP A 439 7.43 4.01 7.54
CA ASP A 439 7.74 4.23 6.12
C ASP A 439 8.38 2.98 5.52
N ASP A 440 8.38 2.82 4.19
CA ASP A 440 8.93 1.64 3.51
C ASP A 440 10.46 1.71 3.31
N PHE A 441 11.07 2.90 3.18
CA PHE A 441 12.52 3.05 2.97
C PHE A 441 13.25 3.91 4.01
N GLY A 442 12.55 4.81 4.70
CA GLY A 442 13.02 5.51 5.88
C GLY A 442 12.78 7.02 5.86
N PHE A 443 13.22 7.69 6.92
CA PHE A 443 12.83 9.07 7.21
C PHE A 443 13.99 10.06 7.02
N SER A 444 13.67 11.31 6.70
CA SER A 444 14.64 12.40 6.67
C SER A 444 14.45 13.41 7.80
N ARG A 445 13.19 13.68 8.20
CA ARG A 445 12.85 14.75 9.13
C ARG A 445 11.53 14.46 9.86
N LEU A 446 11.44 14.90 11.12
CA LEU A 446 10.22 14.95 11.91
C LEU A 446 10.15 16.31 12.59
N ASP A 447 9.06 17.04 12.37
CA ASP A 447 8.82 18.33 13.00
C ASP A 447 7.50 18.31 13.76
N LEU A 448 7.51 18.86 14.95
CA LEU A 448 6.32 19.33 15.63
C LEU A 448 5.96 20.71 15.05
N LYS A 449 4.73 20.87 14.59
CA LYS A 449 4.22 22.11 14.02
C LYS A 449 2.90 22.45 14.67
N GLY A 450 2.57 23.72 14.68
CA GLY A 450 1.32 24.14 15.26
C GLY A 450 1.14 25.64 15.18
N ARG A 451 0.07 26.10 15.82
CA ARG A 451 -0.23 27.52 16.00
C ARG A 451 -0.67 27.76 17.43
N HIS A 452 -0.17 28.84 18.02
CA HIS A 452 -0.72 29.40 19.24
C HIS A 452 -1.95 30.23 18.87
N VAL A 453 -3.06 29.98 19.56
CA VAL A 453 -4.31 30.71 19.44
C VAL A 453 -4.64 31.33 20.79
N LYS A 454 -4.72 32.67 20.81
CA LYS A 454 -5.13 33.41 22.00
C LYS A 454 -6.65 33.39 22.14
N ALA A 455 -7.14 33.14 23.36
CA ALA A 455 -8.57 33.22 23.66
C ALA A 455 -9.13 34.61 23.31
N GLY A 456 -10.27 34.67 22.63
CA GLY A 456 -10.94 35.94 22.28
C GLY A 456 -10.36 36.71 21.07
N SER A 457 -9.22 36.29 20.50
CA SER A 457 -8.63 36.95 19.33
C SER A 457 -8.98 36.22 18.03
N THR A 458 -9.84 36.82 17.20
CA THR A 458 -10.05 36.36 15.82
C THR A 458 -8.91 36.85 14.92
N GLY A 459 -7.74 36.19 14.98
CA GLY A 459 -6.74 36.29 13.91
C GLY A 459 -5.27 36.36 14.29
N ASP A 460 -4.91 36.50 15.57
CA ASP A 460 -3.51 36.58 15.99
C ASP A 460 -2.97 35.16 16.25
N THR A 461 -2.49 34.51 15.18
CA THR A 461 -1.97 33.13 15.23
C THR A 461 -0.48 33.10 14.91
N ALA A 462 0.34 32.76 15.90
CA ALA A 462 1.77 32.54 15.71
C ALA A 462 2.01 31.07 15.36
N GLU A 463 2.42 30.79 14.11
CA GLU A 463 2.85 29.46 13.70
C GLU A 463 4.25 29.16 14.25
N PHE A 464 4.45 27.93 14.72
CA PHE A 464 5.77 27.45 15.13
C PHE A 464 6.12 26.12 14.44
N SER A 465 7.43 25.88 14.34
CA SER A 465 7.96 24.59 13.88
C SER A 465 9.20 24.24 14.67
N LEU A 466 9.15 23.10 15.35
CA LEU A 466 10.20 22.56 16.19
C LEU A 466 10.65 21.21 15.66
N ARG A 467 11.96 21.02 15.49
CA ARG A 467 12.50 19.75 15.01
C ARG A 467 12.60 18.74 16.16
N LEU A 468 11.95 17.59 16.01
CA LEU A 468 11.98 16.52 17.00
C LEU A 468 13.19 15.58 16.78
N PRO A 469 13.77 15.03 17.86
CA PRO A 469 14.83 14.04 17.75
C PRO A 469 14.28 12.70 17.22
N LEU A 470 14.66 12.33 15.99
CA LEU A 470 14.29 11.08 15.36
C LEU A 470 15.17 9.92 15.85
N SER A 471 14.62 8.98 16.60
CA SER A 471 15.28 7.73 16.97
C SER A 471 14.77 6.58 16.08
N LEU A 472 15.67 6.00 15.27
CA LEU A 472 15.35 4.86 14.42
C LEU A 472 15.36 3.57 15.23
N ILE A 473 14.22 2.92 15.38
CA ILE A 473 14.13 1.58 16.02
C ILE A 473 14.38 0.50 14.96
N GLU A 474 13.77 0.63 13.79
CA GLU A 474 13.91 -0.26 12.64
C GLU A 474 14.06 0.54 11.34
N ARG A 475 14.40 -0.10 10.21
CA ARG A 475 14.52 0.60 8.91
C ARG A 475 13.24 1.34 8.49
N ASN A 476 12.09 0.81 8.89
CA ASN A 476 10.75 1.25 8.54
C ASN A 476 9.99 1.89 9.72
N ARG A 477 10.63 2.07 10.89
CA ARG A 477 9.98 2.61 12.10
C ARG A 477 10.89 3.57 12.86
N ALA A 478 10.36 4.76 13.12
CA ALA A 478 11.00 5.76 13.96
C ALA A 478 10.09 6.14 15.13
N VAL A 479 10.72 6.49 16.25
CA VAL A 479 10.04 7.01 17.43
C VAL A 479 10.73 8.30 17.85
N ALA A 480 9.94 9.28 18.25
CA ALA A 480 10.42 10.50 18.86
C ALA A 480 9.75 10.67 20.22
N GLU A 481 10.55 10.80 21.26
CA GLU A 481 10.11 11.19 22.60
C GLU A 481 10.67 12.59 22.87
N TYR A 482 9.81 13.50 23.31
CA TYR A 482 10.14 14.90 23.51
C TYR A 482 9.38 15.47 24.69
N ALA A 483 10.11 15.96 25.70
CA ALA A 483 9.53 16.76 26.77
C ALA A 483 9.39 18.20 26.26
N TRP A 484 8.16 18.60 25.97
CA TRP A 484 7.86 19.88 25.37
C TRP A 484 7.65 20.94 26.45
N ASP A 485 8.63 21.82 26.62
CA ASP A 485 8.52 23.05 27.41
C ASP A 485 7.68 24.10 26.65
N LEU A 486 6.54 24.46 27.24
CA LEU A 486 5.57 25.41 26.70
C LEU A 486 5.68 26.80 27.36
N SER A 487 6.58 27.01 28.33
CA SER A 487 6.76 28.32 28.98
C SER A 487 7.13 29.43 27.99
N ASN A 488 7.81 29.07 26.89
CA ASN A 488 8.20 30.01 25.84
C ASN A 488 7.03 30.54 24.99
N PHE A 489 5.85 29.92 25.08
CA PHE A 489 4.65 30.39 24.39
C PHE A 489 3.89 31.47 25.18
N TYR A 490 4.30 31.75 26.43
CA TYR A 490 3.68 32.75 27.30
C TYR A 490 2.14 32.61 27.32
N LEU A 491 1.68 31.36 27.47
CA LEU A 491 0.26 31.05 27.53
C LEU A 491 -0.37 31.77 28.72
N ILE A 492 -1.50 32.40 28.48
CA ILE A 492 -2.39 32.93 29.53
C ILE A 492 -3.65 32.06 29.58
N ALA A 493 -4.39 32.12 30.69
CA ALA A 493 -5.60 31.31 30.89
C ALA A 493 -6.53 31.31 29.65
N ASN A 494 -7.03 30.15 29.26
CA ASN A 494 -7.84 29.84 28.08
C ASN A 494 -7.13 29.93 26.72
N ASP A 495 -5.85 30.30 26.66
CA ASP A 495 -5.07 30.14 25.43
C ASP A 495 -4.86 28.66 25.12
N TYR A 496 -4.79 28.35 23.83
CA TYR A 496 -4.54 27.00 23.38
C TYR A 496 -3.54 26.95 22.22
N ILE A 497 -2.83 25.83 22.14
CA ILE A 497 -1.94 25.51 21.04
C ILE A 497 -2.53 24.32 20.29
N GLU A 498 -2.82 24.52 19.02
CA GLU A 498 -3.08 23.43 18.11
C GLU A 498 -1.74 22.90 17.59
N TYR A 499 -1.49 21.60 17.74
CA TYR A 499 -0.24 20.99 17.31
C TYR A 499 -0.45 19.66 16.57
N TYR A 500 0.46 19.37 15.65
CA TYR A 500 0.55 18.12 14.93
C TYR A 500 2.02 17.82 14.62
N VAL A 501 2.32 16.56 14.33
CA VAL A 501 3.65 16.14 13.90
C VAL A 501 3.63 15.89 12.40
N GLU A 502 4.62 16.44 11.69
CA GLU A 502 4.85 16.23 10.26
C GLU A 502 6.14 15.41 10.08
N VAL A 503 6.03 14.26 9.41
CA VAL A 503 7.17 13.42 9.04
C VAL A 503 7.45 13.56 7.55
N GLN A 504 8.74 13.55 7.18
CA GLN A 504 9.21 13.51 5.80
C GLN A 504 10.00 12.22 5.53
N ASP A 505 9.71 11.57 4.42
CA ASP A 505 10.45 10.40 3.94
C ASP A 505 11.85 10.79 3.41
N ASN A 506 12.60 9.82 2.90
CA ASN A 506 13.93 10.02 2.33
C ASN A 506 13.98 9.96 0.79
N ASP A 507 12.83 10.11 0.10
CA ASP A 507 12.76 10.10 -1.37
C ASP A 507 13.50 11.33 -1.93
N ARG A 508 14.61 11.07 -2.62
CA ARG A 508 15.42 12.11 -3.29
C ARG A 508 15.15 12.23 -4.79
N ILE A 509 14.36 11.31 -5.35
CA ILE A 509 14.06 11.24 -6.78
C ILE A 509 12.82 12.07 -7.10
N SER A 510 11.73 11.86 -6.36
CA SER A 510 10.50 12.65 -6.52
C SER A 510 10.48 13.89 -5.62
N GLY A 511 11.39 13.95 -4.65
CA GLY A 511 11.40 14.90 -3.54
C GLY A 511 10.75 14.28 -2.30
N PRO A 512 11.14 14.72 -1.08
CA PRO A 512 10.63 14.11 0.14
C PRO A 512 9.12 14.29 0.23
N LYS A 513 8.37 13.21 0.45
CA LYS A 513 6.94 13.33 0.74
C LYS A 513 6.71 13.49 2.23
N SER A 514 5.67 14.24 2.54
CA SER A 514 5.29 14.57 3.91
C SER A 514 3.96 13.91 4.28
N ALA A 515 3.85 13.48 5.52
CA ALA A 515 2.57 13.09 6.12
C ALA A 515 2.42 13.73 7.50
N ARG A 516 1.17 13.97 7.91
CA ARG A 516 0.81 14.65 9.15
C ARG A 516 0.01 13.73 10.05
N SER A 517 0.19 13.89 11.35
CA SER A 517 -0.68 13.27 12.36
C SER A 517 -2.04 13.96 12.41
N GLN A 518 -2.94 13.43 13.24
CA GLN A 518 -4.07 14.22 13.74
C GLN A 518 -3.56 15.47 14.49
N THR A 519 -4.38 16.50 14.48
CA THR A 519 -4.15 17.73 15.24
C THR A 519 -4.75 17.55 16.63
N TYR A 520 -4.00 17.91 17.65
CA TYR A 520 -4.45 17.95 19.04
C TYR A 520 -4.35 19.35 19.59
N ILE A 521 -5.12 19.61 20.64
CA ILE A 521 -5.14 20.87 21.36
C ILE A 521 -4.49 20.67 22.71
N VAL A 522 -3.60 21.59 23.07
CA VAL A 522 -3.15 21.75 24.45
C VAL A 522 -3.59 23.12 24.93
N ARG A 523 -4.40 23.20 25.99
CA ARG A 523 -4.90 24.47 26.53
C ARG A 523 -4.40 24.70 27.94
N LEU A 524 -4.21 25.96 28.32
CA LEU A 524 -3.99 26.34 29.71
C LEU A 524 -5.36 26.71 30.30
N PRO A 525 -6.03 25.85 31.09
CA PRO A 525 -7.35 26.16 31.63
C PRO A 525 -7.28 27.36 32.58
N SER A 526 -8.39 28.08 32.72
CA SER A 526 -8.51 29.09 33.78
C SER A 526 -8.73 28.41 35.14
N ILE A 527 -8.38 29.09 36.24
CA ILE A 527 -8.69 28.56 37.57
C ILE A 527 -10.20 28.38 37.78
N LEU A 528 -11.03 29.22 37.15
CA LEU A 528 -12.48 29.08 37.20
C LEU A 528 -12.96 27.84 36.43
N ASP A 529 -12.32 27.49 35.32
CA ASP A 529 -12.66 26.29 34.55
C ASP A 529 -12.41 25.04 35.41
N VAL A 530 -11.21 24.96 35.99
CA VAL A 530 -10.82 23.87 36.90
C VAL A 530 -11.78 23.76 38.07
N LEU A 531 -12.06 24.89 38.72
CA LEU A 531 -12.93 24.94 39.90
C LEU A 531 -14.37 24.60 39.55
N SER A 532 -14.87 25.01 38.39
CA SER A 532 -16.22 24.65 37.95
C SER A 532 -16.38 23.15 37.64
N GLU A 533 -15.38 22.52 37.03
CA GLU A 533 -15.39 21.10 36.70
C GLU A 533 -15.29 20.26 37.97
N THR A 534 -14.28 20.54 38.81
CA THR A 534 -14.06 19.85 40.09
C THR A 534 -15.22 20.02 41.06
N HIS A 535 -15.84 21.21 41.14
CA HIS A 535 -17.01 21.44 41.98
C HIS A 535 -18.21 20.60 41.55
N SER A 536 -18.47 20.50 40.25
CA SER A 536 -19.60 19.70 39.75
C SER A 536 -19.41 18.20 39.99
N GLU A 537 -18.17 17.69 39.85
CA GLU A 537 -17.84 16.31 40.17
C GLU A 537 -18.02 16.06 41.69
N LEU A 538 -17.51 16.96 42.54
CA LEU A 538 -17.60 16.86 44.00
C LEU A 538 -19.04 16.93 44.53
N ASP A 539 -19.85 17.85 43.99
CA ASP A 539 -21.28 17.97 44.31
C ASP A 539 -22.04 16.68 44.00
N ASN A 540 -21.71 16.03 42.88
CA ASN A 540 -22.33 14.76 42.50
C ASN A 540 -21.98 13.67 43.52
N GLU A 541 -20.71 13.54 43.92
CA GLU A 541 -20.29 12.54 44.93
C GLU A 541 -21.01 12.74 46.27
N ILE A 542 -21.18 13.99 46.69
CA ILE A 542 -21.90 14.32 47.93
C ILE A 542 -23.38 13.97 47.79
N GLN A 543 -24.02 14.26 46.66
CA GLN A 543 -25.41 13.88 46.39
C GLN A 543 -25.60 12.37 46.32
N GLU A 544 -24.67 11.64 45.71
CA GLU A 544 -24.70 10.17 45.68
C GLU A 544 -24.54 9.59 47.09
N THR A 545 -23.66 10.19 47.91
CA THR A 545 -23.49 9.82 49.32
C THR A 545 -24.77 10.11 50.13
N GLU A 546 -25.40 11.28 49.93
CA GLU A 546 -26.68 11.64 50.56
C GLU A 546 -27.77 10.63 50.19
N GLN A 547 -27.85 10.28 48.91
CA GLN A 547 -28.81 9.30 48.43
C GLN A 547 -28.54 7.92 49.04
N LEU A 548 -27.28 7.53 49.19
CA LEU A 548 -26.90 6.27 49.83
C LEU A 548 -27.26 6.25 51.32
N ALA A 549 -27.09 7.37 52.04
CA ALA A 549 -27.54 7.56 53.41
C ALA A 549 -29.05 7.33 53.54
N LYS A 550 -29.84 8.06 52.73
CA LYS A 550 -31.32 7.93 52.70
C LYS A 550 -31.79 6.53 52.32
N GLU A 551 -31.15 5.91 51.32
CA GLU A 551 -31.45 4.53 50.92
C GLU A 551 -31.15 3.52 52.05
N SER A 552 -30.11 3.78 52.86
CA SER A 552 -29.75 2.96 54.01
C SER A 552 -30.74 3.13 55.16
N GLU A 553 -31.22 4.35 55.41
CA GLU A 553 -32.29 4.64 56.37
C GLU A 553 -33.60 3.93 55.98
N ASP A 554 -34.05 4.09 54.74
CA ASP A 554 -35.24 3.43 54.19
C ASP A 554 -35.14 1.90 54.30
N LEU A 555 -33.95 1.35 54.00
CA LEU A 555 -33.68 -0.08 54.09
C LEU A 555 -33.78 -0.57 55.55
N ARG A 556 -33.19 0.16 56.50
CA ARG A 556 -33.26 -0.17 57.94
C ARG A 556 -34.70 -0.15 58.43
N GLU A 557 -35.48 0.89 58.13
CA GLU A 557 -36.90 0.97 58.51
C GLU A 557 -37.71 -0.19 57.95
N LYS A 558 -37.42 -0.58 56.70
CA LYS A 558 -38.08 -1.71 56.07
C LYS A 558 -37.71 -3.04 56.73
N LEU A 559 -36.44 -3.22 57.12
CA LEU A 559 -35.99 -4.41 57.85
C LEU A 559 -36.64 -4.50 59.24
N GLU A 560 -36.76 -3.39 59.97
CA GLU A 560 -37.46 -3.33 61.26
C GLU A 560 -38.94 -3.70 61.13
N GLU A 561 -39.61 -3.20 60.09
CA GLU A 561 -40.99 -3.58 59.77
C GLU A 561 -41.11 -5.08 59.52
N ILE A 562 -40.24 -5.64 58.68
CA ILE A 562 -40.21 -7.06 58.35
C ILE A 562 -39.94 -7.89 59.61
N ASN A 563 -38.95 -7.52 60.44
CA ASN A 563 -38.62 -8.23 61.67
C ASN A 563 -39.82 -8.24 62.66
N ARG A 564 -40.49 -7.09 62.83
CA ARG A 564 -41.67 -6.97 63.70
C ARG A 564 -42.83 -7.85 63.23
N GLU A 565 -43.04 -7.96 61.93
CA GLU A 565 -44.06 -8.84 61.34
C GLU A 565 -43.67 -10.31 61.48
N MET A 566 -42.41 -10.66 61.20
CA MET A 566 -41.89 -12.02 61.34
C MET A 566 -41.98 -12.54 62.77
N LYS A 567 -41.80 -11.69 63.79
CA LYS A 567 -42.00 -12.05 65.21
C LYS A 567 -43.42 -12.59 65.50
N ARG A 568 -44.41 -12.31 64.64
CA ARG A 568 -45.80 -12.79 64.75
C ARG A 568 -46.10 -14.01 63.88
N GLU A 569 -45.25 -14.32 62.91
CA GLU A 569 -45.42 -15.40 61.95
C GLU A 569 -44.80 -16.72 62.47
N GLN A 570 -45.41 -17.85 62.09
CA GLN A 570 -44.98 -19.20 62.48
C GLN A 570 -44.20 -19.93 61.38
N GLU A 571 -44.35 -19.54 60.12
CA GLU A 571 -43.68 -20.16 58.96
C GLU A 571 -43.21 -19.08 57.98
N LEU A 572 -42.08 -19.32 57.31
CA LEU A 572 -41.55 -18.43 56.28
C LEU A 572 -42.32 -18.59 54.97
N THR A 573 -43.08 -17.56 54.58
CA THR A 573 -43.77 -17.55 53.27
C THR A 573 -42.80 -17.25 52.12
N TRP A 574 -43.15 -17.70 50.90
CA TRP A 574 -42.34 -17.40 49.71
C TRP A 574 -42.26 -15.90 49.42
N GLU A 575 -43.36 -15.17 49.63
CA GLU A 575 -43.42 -13.72 49.48
C GLU A 575 -42.44 -13.03 50.44
N ARG A 576 -42.42 -13.43 51.73
CA ARG A 576 -41.50 -12.90 52.73
C ARG A 576 -40.04 -13.19 52.38
N LYS A 577 -39.74 -14.42 51.93
CA LYS A 577 -38.40 -14.79 51.47
C LYS A 577 -37.93 -13.90 50.31
N GLN A 578 -38.81 -13.58 49.36
CA GLN A 578 -38.46 -12.70 48.25
C GLN A 578 -38.28 -11.24 48.70
N GLU A 579 -39.07 -10.77 49.66
CA GLU A 579 -38.95 -9.43 50.23
C GLU A 579 -37.60 -9.22 50.94
N ILE A 580 -37.16 -10.21 51.75
CA ILE A 580 -35.85 -10.19 52.41
C ILE A 580 -34.71 -10.31 51.40
N GLN A 581 -34.85 -11.18 50.39
CA GLN A 581 -33.85 -11.29 49.31
C GLN A 581 -33.69 -9.97 48.56
N ALA A 582 -34.78 -9.25 48.27
CA ALA A 582 -34.72 -7.95 47.63
C ALA A 582 -33.99 -6.90 48.49
N GLN A 583 -34.13 -6.94 49.82
CA GLN A 583 -33.38 -6.07 50.73
C GLN A 583 -31.88 -6.42 50.75
N LEU A 584 -31.52 -7.71 50.76
CA LEU A 584 -30.13 -8.15 50.65
C LEU A 584 -29.49 -7.72 49.32
N ASP A 585 -30.23 -7.79 48.22
CA ASP A 585 -29.74 -7.37 46.91
C ASP A 585 -29.60 -5.84 46.83
N ARG A 586 -30.50 -5.07 47.46
CA ARG A 586 -30.34 -3.62 47.62
C ARG A 586 -29.07 -3.27 48.40
N GLN A 587 -28.82 -3.94 49.51
CA GLN A 587 -27.60 -3.72 50.30
C GLN A 587 -26.32 -4.04 49.51
N LYS A 588 -26.34 -5.06 48.64
CA LYS A 588 -25.21 -5.33 47.73
C LYS A 588 -24.97 -4.17 46.75
N ASN A 589 -26.03 -3.62 46.17
CA ASN A 589 -25.90 -2.47 45.28
C ASN A 589 -25.35 -1.23 46.02
N SER A 590 -25.71 -1.05 47.30
CA SER A 590 -25.15 0.00 48.15
C SER A 590 -23.63 -0.12 48.30
N PHE A 591 -23.09 -1.34 48.42
CA PHE A 591 -21.64 -1.55 48.43
C PHE A 591 -20.98 -1.24 47.08
N GLU A 592 -21.62 -1.54 45.95
CA GLU A 592 -21.10 -1.17 44.62
C GLU A 592 -21.05 0.35 44.43
N LYS A 593 -22.09 1.08 44.85
CA LYS A 593 -22.10 2.55 44.84
C LYS A 593 -20.99 3.13 45.72
N LEU A 594 -20.82 2.58 46.91
CA LEU A 594 -19.77 3.00 47.84
C LEU A 594 -18.36 2.75 47.29
N GLU A 595 -18.13 1.68 46.53
CA GLU A 595 -16.86 1.45 45.81
C GLU A 595 -16.62 2.51 44.73
N ASN A 596 -17.66 2.94 44.00
CA ASN A 596 -17.55 4.00 43.00
C ASN A 596 -17.24 5.35 43.65
N ILE A 597 -18.00 5.74 44.68
CA ILE A 597 -17.78 6.99 45.43
C ILE A 597 -16.33 7.05 45.94
N GLN A 598 -15.80 5.96 46.51
CA GLN A 598 -14.41 5.92 46.97
C GLN A 598 -13.40 6.18 45.84
N LYS A 599 -13.67 5.62 44.65
CA LYS A 599 -12.77 5.73 43.50
C LYS A 599 -12.82 7.12 42.88
N GLU A 600 -14.01 7.65 42.68
CA GLU A 600 -14.22 8.99 42.10
C GLU A 600 -13.70 10.07 43.05
N LEU A 601 -13.94 9.93 44.36
CA LEU A 601 -13.36 10.80 45.37
C LEU A 601 -11.82 10.76 45.37
N GLU A 602 -11.19 9.58 45.23
CA GLU A 602 -9.72 9.47 45.14
C GLU A 602 -9.16 10.17 43.89
N GLU A 603 -9.80 9.96 42.72
CA GLU A 603 -9.41 10.61 41.47
C GLU A 603 -9.56 12.14 41.58
N LEU A 604 -10.64 12.61 42.19
CA LEU A 604 -10.94 14.03 42.36
C LEU A 604 -9.98 14.72 43.34
N ILE A 605 -9.72 14.12 44.51
CA ILE A 605 -8.73 14.64 45.48
C ILE A 605 -7.37 14.76 44.80
N SER A 606 -6.95 13.76 44.02
CA SER A 606 -5.68 13.81 43.30
C SER A 606 -5.62 14.92 42.26
N LYS A 607 -6.72 15.18 41.53
CA LYS A 607 -6.79 16.29 40.56
C LYS A 607 -6.67 17.65 41.26
N MET A 608 -7.32 17.82 42.41
CA MET A 608 -7.33 19.08 43.15
C MET A 608 -6.02 19.36 43.89
N ASP A 609 -5.37 18.33 44.45
CA ASP A 609 -4.04 18.43 45.09
C ASP A 609 -2.96 18.81 44.07
N GLN A 610 -2.98 18.22 42.87
CA GLN A 610 -2.05 18.57 41.78
C GLN A 610 -2.12 20.04 41.35
N GLN A 611 -3.21 20.72 41.67
CA GLN A 611 -3.47 22.11 41.29
C GLN A 611 -3.43 23.07 42.49
N ASP A 612 -2.92 22.60 43.64
CA ASP A 612 -2.79 23.36 44.89
C ASP A 612 -4.12 24.04 45.33
N LEU A 613 -5.26 23.41 45.06
CA LEU A 613 -6.60 23.96 45.37
C LEU A 613 -7.09 23.62 46.77
N LEU A 614 -6.42 22.71 47.48
CA LEU A 614 -6.79 22.25 48.81
C LEU A 614 -5.76 22.73 49.83
N SER A 615 -6.21 23.24 50.97
CA SER A 615 -5.30 23.42 52.10
C SER A 615 -4.80 22.06 52.59
N PRO A 616 -3.61 21.98 53.21
CA PRO A 616 -3.10 20.74 53.80
C PRO A 616 -4.05 20.11 54.81
N GLU A 617 -4.86 20.91 55.50
CA GLU A 617 -5.88 20.43 56.44
C GLU A 617 -7.06 19.78 55.71
N THR A 618 -7.62 20.45 54.69
CA THR A 618 -8.74 19.93 53.90
C THR A 618 -8.37 18.63 53.19
N LEU A 619 -7.16 18.56 52.62
CA LEU A 619 -6.64 17.33 52.00
C LEU A 619 -6.61 16.15 52.98
N GLU A 620 -6.18 16.39 54.22
CA GLU A 620 -6.13 15.33 55.21
C GLU A 620 -7.53 14.87 55.64
N LYS A 621 -8.47 15.80 55.83
CA LYS A 621 -9.86 15.45 56.15
C LYS A 621 -10.49 14.59 55.06
N TYR A 622 -10.18 14.89 53.79
CA TYR A 622 -10.57 14.04 52.66
C TYR A 622 -9.95 12.64 52.71
N MET A 623 -8.66 12.53 53.06
CA MET A 623 -8.01 11.22 53.25
C MET A 623 -8.61 10.43 54.42
N GLU A 624 -8.92 11.09 55.54
CA GLU A 624 -9.57 10.46 56.69
C GLU A 624 -10.99 10.00 56.33
N LEU A 625 -11.74 10.83 55.60
CA LEU A 625 -13.05 10.49 55.07
C LEU A 625 -12.99 9.29 54.12
N GLN A 626 -12.03 9.24 53.19
CA GLN A 626 -11.82 8.10 52.28
C GLN A 626 -11.60 6.80 53.08
N LYS A 627 -10.77 6.86 54.13
CA LYS A 627 -10.54 5.70 55.01
C LYS A 627 -11.81 5.32 55.78
N MET A 628 -12.58 6.30 56.26
CA MET A 628 -13.86 6.04 56.92
C MET A 628 -14.84 5.34 55.98
N PHE A 629 -14.89 5.72 54.69
CA PHE A 629 -15.67 4.99 53.67
C PHE A 629 -15.17 3.56 53.47
N GLN A 630 -13.85 3.33 53.45
CA GLN A 630 -13.27 1.97 53.36
C GLN A 630 -13.66 1.08 54.55
N GLU A 631 -13.77 1.66 55.74
CA GLU A 631 -14.12 0.95 56.98
C GLU A 631 -15.64 0.72 57.15
N MET A 632 -16.49 1.16 56.20
CA MET A 632 -17.94 0.97 56.26
C MET A 632 -18.40 -0.44 55.96
N ALA A 633 -17.75 -1.14 55.03
CA ALA A 633 -18.08 -2.53 54.71
C ALA A 633 -17.50 -3.46 55.79
N THR A 634 -18.14 -3.49 56.95
CA THR A 634 -17.65 -4.24 58.10
C THR A 634 -17.74 -5.77 57.88
N PRO A 635 -16.77 -6.56 58.36
CA PRO A 635 -16.86 -8.01 58.39
C PRO A 635 -18.14 -8.53 59.05
N GLU A 636 -18.61 -7.83 60.08
CA GLU A 636 -19.81 -8.15 60.85
C GLU A 636 -21.07 -8.07 59.98
N LEU A 637 -21.25 -6.98 59.23
CA LEU A 637 -22.39 -6.82 58.31
C LEU A 637 -22.37 -7.86 57.18
N MET A 638 -21.19 -8.13 56.61
CA MET A 638 -21.04 -9.17 55.59
C MET A 638 -21.39 -10.57 56.12
N GLN A 639 -20.97 -10.87 57.35
CA GLN A 639 -21.33 -12.13 58.01
C GLN A 639 -22.83 -12.22 58.28
N ALA A 640 -23.46 -11.17 58.81
CA ALA A 640 -24.89 -11.13 59.06
C ALA A 640 -25.71 -11.33 57.77
N MET A 641 -25.28 -10.74 56.65
CA MET A 641 -25.87 -10.99 55.33
C MET A 641 -25.75 -12.46 54.88
N GLU A 642 -24.57 -13.06 55.05
CA GLU A 642 -24.31 -14.44 54.66
C GLU A 642 -25.13 -15.44 55.52
N GLU A 643 -25.20 -15.19 56.82
CA GLU A 643 -25.99 -15.98 57.76
C GLU A 643 -27.49 -15.88 57.45
N LEU A 644 -28.00 -14.68 57.19
CA LEU A 644 -29.39 -14.48 56.78
C LEU A 644 -29.67 -15.19 55.45
N GLN A 645 -28.76 -15.10 54.48
CA GLN A 645 -28.92 -15.78 53.19
C GLN A 645 -28.94 -17.32 53.34
N LYS A 646 -28.11 -17.89 54.22
CA LYS A 646 -28.12 -19.32 54.55
C LYS A 646 -29.42 -19.72 55.24
N ALA A 647 -29.86 -18.96 56.25
CA ALA A 647 -31.10 -19.24 56.96
C ALA A 647 -32.32 -19.23 56.02
N LEU A 648 -32.37 -18.29 55.07
CA LEU A 648 -33.42 -18.23 54.03
C LEU A 648 -33.39 -19.44 53.07
N GLN A 649 -32.21 -20.04 52.83
CA GLN A 649 -32.07 -21.25 52.01
C GLN A 649 -32.52 -22.50 52.77
N GLU A 650 -32.17 -22.61 54.05
CA GLU A 650 -32.53 -23.73 54.91
C GLU A 650 -34.00 -23.71 55.33
N GLN A 651 -34.69 -22.56 55.17
CA GLN A 651 -36.10 -22.33 55.50
C GLN A 651 -36.43 -22.57 56.99
N ASP A 652 -35.44 -22.46 57.86
CA ASP A 652 -35.63 -22.55 59.32
C ASP A 652 -36.05 -21.18 59.86
N MET A 653 -37.30 -21.07 60.30
CA MET A 653 -37.91 -19.82 60.75
C MET A 653 -37.22 -19.21 61.97
N GLU A 654 -36.71 -20.02 62.91
CA GLU A 654 -36.03 -19.49 64.09
C GLU A 654 -34.64 -18.97 63.72
N GLN A 655 -33.90 -19.68 62.86
CA GLN A 655 -32.62 -19.19 62.35
C GLN A 655 -32.77 -17.93 61.49
N VAL A 656 -33.86 -17.84 60.70
CA VAL A 656 -34.15 -16.63 59.91
C VAL A 656 -34.45 -15.44 60.82
N LYS A 657 -35.19 -15.63 61.92
CA LYS A 657 -35.46 -14.55 62.89
C LYS A 657 -34.18 -14.05 63.56
N GLU A 658 -33.33 -14.98 64.02
CA GLU A 658 -32.05 -14.65 64.66
C GLU A 658 -31.10 -13.93 63.69
N ALA A 659 -30.89 -14.47 62.50
CA ALA A 659 -30.03 -13.85 61.49
C ALA A 659 -30.59 -12.53 60.95
N MET A 660 -31.92 -12.36 60.92
CA MET A 660 -32.55 -11.08 60.55
C MET A 660 -32.35 -10.02 61.61
N GLU A 661 -32.42 -10.37 62.90
CA GLU A 661 -32.18 -9.45 64.01
C GLU A 661 -30.71 -8.98 64.04
N GLU A 662 -29.76 -9.88 63.79
CA GLU A 662 -28.34 -9.55 63.65
C GLU A 662 -28.06 -8.66 62.42
N PHE A 663 -28.71 -8.97 61.28
CA PHE A 663 -28.60 -8.17 60.07
C PHE A 663 -29.21 -6.77 60.24
N GLU A 664 -30.39 -6.65 60.87
CA GLU A 664 -31.01 -5.36 61.19
C GLU A 664 -30.10 -4.52 62.10
N MET A 665 -29.51 -5.13 63.12
CA MET A 665 -28.58 -4.44 64.04
C MET A 665 -27.33 -3.94 63.31
N SER A 666 -26.68 -4.82 62.53
CA SER A 666 -25.51 -4.47 61.72
C SER A 666 -25.83 -3.41 60.66
N MET A 667 -27.03 -3.44 60.10
CA MET A 667 -27.51 -2.45 59.14
C MET A 667 -27.72 -1.08 59.79
N GLY A 668 -28.20 -1.04 61.04
CA GLY A 668 -28.29 0.20 61.82
C GLY A 668 -26.93 0.86 62.03
N GLU A 669 -25.88 0.09 62.34
CA GLU A 669 -24.52 0.63 62.45
C GLU A 669 -23.98 1.17 61.12
N PHE A 670 -24.31 0.51 60.01
CA PHE A 670 -23.91 0.94 58.67
C PHE A 670 -24.59 2.24 58.27
N GLU A 671 -25.89 2.35 58.49
CA GLU A 671 -26.66 3.59 58.28
C GLU A 671 -26.08 4.75 59.11
N GLU A 672 -25.84 4.54 60.41
CA GLU A 672 -25.26 5.57 61.29
C GLU A 672 -23.88 6.05 60.79
N ARG A 673 -23.04 5.13 60.31
CA ARG A 673 -21.73 5.45 59.73
C ARG A 673 -21.86 6.21 58.41
N ILE A 674 -22.80 5.85 57.53
CA ILE A 674 -22.99 6.54 56.24
C ILE A 674 -23.47 7.94 56.46
N GLU A 675 -24.46 8.11 57.32
CA GLU A 675 -24.95 9.44 57.70
C GLU A 675 -23.83 10.29 58.28
N ARG A 676 -23.01 9.72 59.16
CA ARG A 676 -21.84 10.39 59.70
C ARG A 676 -20.85 10.83 58.63
N ASN A 677 -20.45 9.93 57.73
CA ASN A 677 -19.49 10.28 56.69
C ASN A 677 -20.07 11.31 55.72
N TYR A 678 -21.36 11.21 55.39
CA TYR A 678 -22.05 12.19 54.56
C TYR A 678 -21.98 13.59 55.18
N GLU A 679 -22.35 13.74 56.45
CA GLU A 679 -22.31 15.04 57.14
C GLU A 679 -20.88 15.59 57.24
N LEU A 680 -19.91 14.72 57.51
CA LEU A 680 -18.50 15.11 57.49
C LEU A 680 -18.04 15.52 56.08
N PHE A 681 -18.49 14.83 55.03
CA PHE A 681 -18.20 15.16 53.64
C PHE A 681 -18.76 16.54 53.28
N LYS A 682 -20.02 16.83 53.63
CA LYS A 682 -20.65 18.15 53.47
C LYS A 682 -19.86 19.26 54.17
N LYS A 683 -19.37 19.00 55.39
CA LYS A 683 -18.53 19.96 56.15
C LYS A 683 -17.19 20.21 55.49
N ILE A 684 -16.50 19.16 55.03
CA ILE A 684 -15.25 19.30 54.29
C ILE A 684 -15.49 20.11 53.00
N GLN A 685 -16.63 19.92 52.34
CA GLN A 685 -16.99 20.70 51.17
C GLN A 685 -17.09 22.21 51.48
N MET A 686 -17.69 22.58 52.62
CA MET A 686 -17.72 23.99 53.04
C MET A 686 -16.31 24.53 53.27
N GLU A 687 -15.44 23.78 53.95
CA GLU A 687 -14.05 24.19 54.17
C GLU A 687 -13.27 24.32 52.86
N GLN A 688 -13.43 23.34 51.96
CA GLN A 688 -12.88 23.35 50.62
C GLN A 688 -13.36 24.58 49.82
N LYS A 689 -14.65 24.92 49.94
CA LYS A 689 -15.22 26.10 49.28
C LYS A 689 -14.62 27.40 49.83
N MET A 690 -14.36 27.46 51.14
CA MET A 690 -13.66 28.60 51.74
C MET A 690 -12.20 28.68 51.27
N ASP A 691 -11.50 27.55 51.17
CA ASP A 691 -10.13 27.47 50.64
C ASP A 691 -10.05 27.97 49.18
N GLU A 692 -11.03 27.61 48.34
CA GLU A 692 -11.15 28.15 46.98
C GLU A 692 -11.27 29.67 46.99
N LEU A 693 -12.16 30.22 47.83
CA LEU A 693 -12.41 31.66 47.89
C LEU A 693 -11.18 32.44 48.37
N VAL A 694 -10.47 31.91 49.38
CA VAL A 694 -9.19 32.46 49.83
C VAL A 694 -8.21 32.45 48.66
N THR A 695 -8.01 31.29 48.02
CA THR A 695 -7.05 31.10 46.91
C THR A 695 -7.36 32.01 45.72
N MET A 696 -8.63 32.13 45.33
CA MET A 696 -9.07 33.05 44.27
C MET A 696 -8.73 34.49 44.66
N ALA A 697 -9.02 34.92 45.89
CA ALA A 697 -8.72 36.27 46.34
C ALA A 697 -7.20 36.54 46.36
N GLU A 698 -6.37 35.56 46.75
CA GLU A 698 -4.91 35.69 46.71
C GLU A 698 -4.40 35.83 45.27
N LYS A 699 -4.84 34.94 44.36
CA LYS A 699 -4.44 34.96 42.95
C LYS A 699 -4.87 36.24 42.25
N LEU A 700 -6.10 36.72 42.47
CA LEU A 700 -6.57 38.00 41.93
C LEU A 700 -5.66 39.15 42.38
N ALA A 701 -5.33 39.19 43.68
CA ALA A 701 -4.44 40.22 44.23
C ALA A 701 -3.00 40.11 43.69
N GLU A 702 -2.48 38.89 43.53
CA GLU A 702 -1.14 38.65 42.98
C GLU A 702 -1.04 39.01 41.50
N ASP A 703 -2.00 38.58 40.68
CA ASP A 703 -2.05 38.88 39.25
C ASP A 703 -2.14 40.39 39.01
N GLN A 704 -2.98 41.10 39.78
CA GLN A 704 -3.02 42.56 39.73
C GLN A 704 -1.67 43.19 40.10
N GLN A 705 -0.96 42.61 41.07
CA GLN A 705 0.35 43.11 41.50
C GLN A 705 1.39 42.93 40.39
N GLN A 706 1.36 41.79 39.71
CA GLN A 706 2.25 41.52 38.57
C GLN A 706 2.00 42.51 37.43
N ILE A 707 0.73 42.79 37.09
CA ILE A 707 0.38 43.81 36.08
C ILE A 707 0.90 45.19 36.51
N ASN A 708 0.70 45.56 37.77
CA ASN A 708 1.19 46.81 38.36
C ASN A 708 2.72 46.93 38.33
N GLU A 709 3.45 45.82 38.53
CA GLU A 709 4.90 45.77 38.48
C GLU A 709 5.43 45.86 37.05
N ALA A 710 4.84 45.13 36.11
CA ALA A 710 5.20 45.20 34.70
C ALA A 710 4.99 46.61 34.12
N LEU A 711 3.93 47.30 34.56
CA LEU A 711 3.67 48.70 34.20
C LEU A 711 4.74 49.67 34.71
N LYS A 712 5.64 49.28 35.64
CA LYS A 712 6.72 50.14 36.17
C LYS A 712 7.86 50.37 35.18
N GLU A 713 8.08 49.46 34.23
CA GLU A 713 9.17 49.56 33.25
C GLU A 713 8.94 50.71 32.23
N GLN A 714 10.02 51.35 31.77
CA GLN A 714 9.95 52.41 30.76
C GLN A 714 11.12 52.38 29.76
N PRO A 715 10.84 52.50 28.44
CA PRO A 715 9.51 52.52 27.79
C PRO A 715 8.88 51.11 27.69
N LEU A 716 7.55 51.03 27.70
CA LEU A 716 6.84 49.76 27.46
C LEU A 716 6.85 49.42 25.96
N ASP A 717 7.12 48.17 25.63
CA ASP A 717 7.00 47.65 24.27
C ASP A 717 5.51 47.56 23.86
N PRO A 718 5.13 47.90 22.61
CA PRO A 718 3.74 47.81 22.14
C PRO A 718 3.12 46.41 22.24
N GLY A 719 3.92 45.35 22.09
CA GLY A 719 3.46 43.97 22.27
C GLY A 719 3.15 43.66 23.74
N LEU A 720 4.01 44.11 24.65
CA LEU A 720 3.81 43.95 26.10
C LEU A 720 2.62 44.77 26.60
N GLN A 721 2.37 45.95 26.01
CA GLN A 721 1.22 46.78 26.32
C GLN A 721 -0.12 46.09 25.98
N GLU A 722 -0.24 45.48 24.79
CA GLU A 722 -1.45 44.74 24.43
C GLU A 722 -1.62 43.46 25.29
N GLN A 723 -0.51 42.81 25.68
CA GLN A 723 -0.54 41.68 26.60
C GLN A 723 -1.09 42.07 27.98
N LEU A 724 -0.57 43.13 28.59
CA LEU A 724 -1.03 43.61 29.90
C LEU A 724 -2.50 44.05 29.86
N ALA A 725 -2.94 44.67 28.76
CA ALA A 725 -4.35 45.01 28.59
C ALA A 725 -5.25 43.77 28.54
N ASN A 726 -4.86 42.73 27.81
CA ASN A 726 -5.63 41.50 27.75
C ASN A 726 -5.61 40.71 29.08
N GLN A 727 -4.51 40.78 29.83
CA GLN A 727 -4.44 40.21 31.19
C GLN A 727 -5.40 40.93 32.13
N GLU A 728 -5.43 42.27 32.10
CA GLU A 728 -6.35 43.08 32.92
C GLU A 728 -7.83 42.82 32.56
N GLU A 729 -8.14 42.58 31.27
CA GLU A 729 -9.49 42.20 30.82
C GLU A 729 -9.94 40.87 31.43
N LYS A 730 -9.08 39.85 31.38
CA LYS A 730 -9.35 38.54 31.98
C LYS A 730 -9.47 38.63 33.50
N LEU A 731 -8.63 39.45 34.14
CA LEU A 731 -8.68 39.67 35.58
C LEU A 731 -10.01 40.32 36.02
N ALA A 732 -10.57 41.20 35.18
CA ALA A 732 -11.90 41.77 35.40
C ALA A 732 -13.00 40.71 35.35
N GLU A 733 -12.97 39.81 34.34
CA GLU A 733 -13.91 38.70 34.23
C GLU A 733 -13.81 37.75 35.43
N GLN A 734 -12.59 37.43 35.87
CA GLN A 734 -12.35 36.59 37.04
C GLN A 734 -12.86 37.24 38.34
N THR A 735 -12.75 38.56 38.45
CA THR A 735 -13.23 39.32 39.61
C THR A 735 -14.75 39.34 39.68
N GLU A 736 -15.44 39.41 38.54
CA GLU A 736 -16.90 39.29 38.47
C GLU A 736 -17.36 37.89 38.88
N ALA A 737 -16.72 36.85 38.32
CA ALA A 737 -17.00 35.45 38.68
C ALA A 737 -16.72 35.16 40.17
N PHE A 738 -15.65 35.72 40.74
CA PHE A 738 -15.37 35.61 42.17
C PHE A 738 -16.50 36.21 43.02
N GLY A 739 -17.08 37.34 42.59
CA GLY A 739 -18.28 37.92 43.23
C GLY A 739 -19.47 36.95 43.22
N GLU A 740 -19.74 36.28 42.10
CA GLU A 740 -20.81 35.27 42.04
C GLU A 740 -20.53 34.05 42.93
N GLN A 741 -19.26 33.63 43.05
CA GLN A 741 -18.87 32.50 43.91
C GLN A 741 -19.03 32.84 45.40
N LEU A 742 -18.78 34.08 45.80
CA LEU A 742 -19.05 34.56 47.17
C LEU A 742 -20.55 34.48 47.51
N GLU A 743 -21.44 34.87 46.59
CA GLU A 743 -22.89 34.75 46.79
C GLU A 743 -23.34 33.29 46.93
N LYS A 744 -22.88 32.41 46.05
CA LYS A 744 -23.19 30.97 46.12
C LYS A 744 -22.68 30.33 47.40
N ALA A 745 -21.46 30.67 47.83
CA ALA A 745 -20.91 30.19 49.09
C ALA A 745 -21.71 30.74 50.28
N ALA A 746 -22.14 32.01 50.25
CA ALA A 746 -23.00 32.55 51.30
C ALA A 746 -24.32 31.77 51.42
N GLU A 747 -24.96 31.39 50.31
CA GLU A 747 -26.17 30.54 50.32
C GLU A 747 -25.89 29.16 50.92
N MET A 748 -24.80 28.50 50.53
CA MET A 748 -24.40 27.19 51.03
C MET A 748 -24.14 27.19 52.55
N PHE A 749 -23.52 28.24 53.07
CA PHE A 749 -23.15 28.35 54.48
C PHE A 749 -24.32 28.82 55.37
N GLN A 750 -25.47 29.17 54.78
CA GLN A 750 -26.54 29.87 55.49
C GLN A 750 -27.22 29.02 56.59
N GLU A 751 -27.30 27.70 56.38
CA GLU A 751 -27.93 26.77 57.31
C GLU A 751 -27.02 26.44 58.51
N ASP A 752 -25.75 26.17 58.24
CA ASP A 752 -24.81 25.62 59.23
C ASP A 752 -23.88 26.69 59.85
N LEU A 753 -23.57 27.78 59.12
CA LEU A 753 -22.57 28.80 59.49
C LEU A 753 -23.06 30.22 59.18
N SER A 754 -24.19 30.62 59.75
CA SER A 754 -24.89 31.87 59.39
C SER A 754 -24.06 33.15 59.46
N LYS A 755 -23.07 33.23 60.38
CA LYS A 755 -22.18 34.40 60.51
C LYS A 755 -21.20 34.49 59.34
N ILE A 756 -20.66 33.36 58.91
CA ILE A 756 -19.76 33.27 57.76
C ILE A 756 -20.53 33.60 56.49
N ALA A 757 -21.76 33.08 56.35
CA ALA A 757 -22.65 33.44 55.25
C ALA A 757 -22.88 34.97 55.14
N GLU A 758 -23.11 35.64 56.28
CA GLU A 758 -23.26 37.11 56.32
C GLU A 758 -21.97 37.83 55.89
N GLU A 759 -20.81 37.38 56.37
CA GLU A 759 -19.51 37.97 56.00
C GLU A 759 -19.17 37.79 54.51
N LEU A 760 -19.45 36.62 53.93
CA LEU A 760 -19.28 36.35 52.51
C LEU A 760 -20.23 37.19 51.65
N SER A 761 -21.48 37.34 52.08
CA SER A 761 -22.48 38.19 51.39
C SER A 761 -22.07 39.66 51.42
N GLU A 762 -21.57 40.16 52.56
CA GLU A 762 -21.03 41.52 52.67
C GLU A 762 -19.80 41.72 51.76
N ALA A 763 -18.93 40.71 51.65
CA ALA A 763 -17.78 40.75 50.76
C ALA A 763 -18.21 40.85 49.29
N ALA A 764 -19.18 40.04 48.85
CA ALA A 764 -19.75 40.10 47.50
C ALA A 764 -20.35 41.49 47.22
N GLN A 765 -21.17 42.01 48.14
CA GLN A 765 -21.80 43.31 48.00
C GLN A 765 -20.76 44.43 47.94
N GLN A 766 -19.72 44.39 48.76
CA GLN A 766 -18.65 45.38 48.75
C GLN A 766 -17.91 45.41 47.40
N LEU A 767 -17.65 44.24 46.81
CA LEU A 767 -16.97 44.11 45.52
C LEU A 767 -17.83 44.69 44.38
N GLN A 768 -19.15 44.48 44.44
CA GLN A 768 -20.12 45.07 43.51
C GLN A 768 -20.27 46.59 43.68
N GLU A 769 -20.36 47.09 44.93
CA GLU A 769 -20.48 48.52 45.22
C GLU A 769 -19.25 49.33 44.82
N GLN A 770 -18.06 48.74 44.97
CA GLN A 770 -16.79 49.35 44.55
C GLN A 770 -16.57 49.27 43.04
N ASN A 771 -17.37 48.47 42.32
CA ASN A 771 -17.29 48.28 40.88
C ASN A 771 -15.86 47.91 40.42
N THR A 772 -15.16 47.07 41.19
CA THR A 772 -13.75 46.71 40.99
C THR A 772 -13.49 46.17 39.57
N ALA A 773 -14.35 45.30 39.06
CA ALA A 773 -14.26 44.79 37.69
C ALA A 773 -14.42 45.91 36.63
N GLY A 774 -15.29 46.89 36.88
CA GLY A 774 -15.42 48.06 36.02
C GLY A 774 -14.20 48.99 36.06
N GLU A 775 -13.55 49.13 37.22
CA GLU A 775 -12.27 49.85 37.34
C GLU A 775 -11.15 49.13 36.58
N MET A 776 -11.10 47.80 36.60
CA MET A 776 -10.18 46.98 35.81
C MET A 776 -10.40 47.16 34.30
N GLN A 777 -11.67 47.16 33.83
CA GLN A 777 -11.97 47.48 32.41
C GLN A 777 -11.53 48.89 32.01
N GLN A 778 -11.64 49.85 32.92
CA GLN A 778 -11.13 51.20 32.70
C GLN A 778 -9.59 51.21 32.65
N MET A 779 -8.92 50.49 33.54
CA MET A 779 -7.46 50.33 33.53
C MET A 779 -6.97 49.68 32.24
N GLN A 780 -7.64 48.61 31.79
CA GLN A 780 -7.40 47.94 30.52
C GLN A 780 -7.45 48.93 29.34
N SER A 781 -8.47 49.78 29.29
CA SER A 781 -8.58 50.85 28.29
C SER A 781 -7.43 51.87 28.37
N GLN A 782 -6.99 52.25 29.58
CA GLN A 782 -5.85 53.15 29.79
C GLN A 782 -4.53 52.52 29.35
N ILE A 783 -4.35 51.21 29.60
CA ILE A 783 -3.19 50.45 29.12
C ILE A 783 -3.18 50.45 27.59
N ARG A 784 -4.29 50.12 26.90
CA ARG A 784 -4.35 50.13 25.43
C ARG A 784 -4.09 51.52 24.81
N GLN A 785 -4.54 52.58 25.49
CA GLN A 785 -4.34 53.97 25.04
C GLN A 785 -2.92 54.52 25.33
N GLY A 786 -2.07 53.75 26.02
CA GLY A 786 -0.71 54.17 26.38
C GLY A 786 -0.68 55.17 27.54
N GLU A 787 -1.77 55.32 28.28
CA GLU A 787 -1.91 56.23 29.42
C GLU A 787 -1.33 55.62 30.71
N GLN A 788 -0.06 55.20 30.67
CA GLN A 788 0.61 54.45 31.76
C GLN A 788 0.44 55.08 33.15
N GLN A 789 0.46 56.41 33.25
CA GLN A 789 0.38 57.09 34.54
C GLN A 789 -1.02 57.00 35.17
N GLN A 790 -2.07 56.96 34.33
CA GLN A 790 -3.43 56.73 34.80
C GLN A 790 -3.65 55.25 35.10
N ALA A 791 -3.19 54.35 34.23
CA ALA A 791 -3.26 52.90 34.44
C ALA A 791 -2.60 52.48 35.77
N ARG A 792 -1.44 53.06 36.12
CA ARG A 792 -0.80 52.82 37.42
C ARG A 792 -1.60 53.33 38.62
N GLN A 793 -2.38 54.39 38.46
CA GLN A 793 -3.23 54.91 39.55
C GLN A 793 -4.43 53.99 39.76
N SER A 794 -5.12 53.64 38.68
CA SER A 794 -6.23 52.67 38.70
C SER A 794 -5.77 51.34 39.29
N GLY A 795 -4.63 50.81 38.82
CA GLY A 795 -4.09 49.55 39.30
C GLY A 795 -3.68 49.55 40.76
N GLN A 796 -3.23 50.68 41.32
CA GLN A 796 -2.98 50.81 42.75
C GLN A 796 -4.27 50.80 43.59
N GLN A 797 -5.37 51.35 43.06
CA GLN A 797 -6.67 51.32 43.74
C GLN A 797 -7.23 49.90 43.73
N ILE A 798 -7.23 49.25 42.56
CA ILE A 798 -7.69 47.88 42.39
C ILE A 798 -6.89 46.92 43.28
N GLN A 799 -5.55 47.06 43.32
CA GLN A 799 -4.68 46.28 44.21
C GLN A 799 -5.12 46.37 45.68
N GLN A 800 -5.46 47.57 46.16
CA GLN A 800 -5.88 47.76 47.55
C GLN A 800 -7.23 47.10 47.82
N GLN A 801 -8.16 47.17 46.86
CA GLN A 801 -9.47 46.52 46.98
C GLN A 801 -9.32 45.00 47.05
N LEU A 802 -8.53 44.40 46.15
CA LEU A 802 -8.26 42.96 46.15
C LEU A 802 -7.49 42.50 47.39
N GLN A 803 -6.50 43.25 47.88
CA GLN A 803 -5.82 42.92 49.14
C GLN A 803 -6.74 42.99 50.35
N ASN A 804 -7.67 43.96 50.38
CA ASN A 804 -8.69 44.00 51.43
C ASN A 804 -9.62 42.77 51.35
N MET A 805 -9.93 42.33 50.14
CA MET A 805 -10.74 41.13 49.90
C MET A 805 -10.00 39.86 50.37
N GLN A 806 -8.74 39.70 49.99
CA GLN A 806 -7.87 38.61 50.47
C GLN A 806 -7.81 38.57 52.00
N ASN A 807 -7.63 39.71 52.66
CA ASN A 807 -7.61 39.78 54.12
C ASN A 807 -8.96 39.39 54.75
N ARG A 808 -10.08 39.80 54.14
CA ARG A 808 -11.42 39.40 54.58
C ARG A 808 -11.65 37.90 54.43
N MET A 809 -11.26 37.29 53.31
CA MET A 809 -11.41 35.85 53.11
C MET A 809 -10.56 35.05 54.11
N ASN A 810 -9.32 35.47 54.35
CA ASN A 810 -8.47 34.88 55.39
C ASN A 810 -9.08 35.02 56.80
N GLN A 811 -9.71 36.16 57.10
CA GLN A 811 -10.40 36.37 58.37
C GLN A 811 -11.63 35.47 58.49
N ALA A 812 -12.47 35.40 57.45
CA ALA A 812 -13.65 34.55 57.42
C ALA A 812 -13.29 33.06 57.60
N GLN A 813 -12.22 32.58 56.95
CA GLN A 813 -11.71 31.21 57.13
C GLN A 813 -11.26 30.94 58.58
N GLN A 814 -10.56 31.89 59.21
CA GLN A 814 -10.14 31.77 60.62
C GLN A 814 -11.34 31.79 61.57
N GLU A 815 -12.33 32.66 61.33
CA GLU A 815 -13.54 32.75 62.12
C GLU A 815 -14.41 31.49 61.98
N MET A 816 -14.50 30.95 60.76
CA MET A 816 -15.19 29.68 60.48
C MET A 816 -14.59 28.54 61.32
N THR A 817 -13.26 28.37 61.23
CA THR A 817 -12.54 27.33 61.97
C THR A 817 -12.70 27.50 63.48
N ALA A 818 -12.63 28.74 63.98
CA ALA A 818 -12.82 29.04 65.39
C ALA A 818 -14.26 28.74 65.87
N GLN A 819 -15.27 29.10 65.08
CA GLN A 819 -16.67 28.84 65.38
C GLN A 819 -16.95 27.33 65.45
N GLN A 820 -16.55 26.56 64.44
CA GLN A 820 -16.74 25.11 64.42
C GLN A 820 -16.06 24.44 65.63
N LYS A 821 -14.84 24.86 65.96
CA LYS A 821 -14.11 24.36 67.14
C LYS A 821 -14.82 24.69 68.46
N GLU A 822 -15.39 25.89 68.58
CA GLU A 822 -16.14 26.30 69.77
C GLU A 822 -17.41 25.47 69.94
N GLU A 823 -18.19 25.27 68.87
CA GLU A 823 -19.43 24.50 68.89
C GLU A 823 -19.19 23.04 69.29
N VAL A 824 -18.20 22.39 68.66
CA VAL A 824 -17.79 21.01 69.00
C VAL A 824 -17.30 20.93 70.45
N MET A 825 -16.50 21.90 70.91
CA MET A 825 -15.99 21.91 72.29
C MET A 825 -17.12 22.08 73.32
N GLN A 826 -18.11 22.92 73.04
CA GLN A 826 -19.28 23.08 73.92
C GLN A 826 -20.11 21.79 73.99
N ALA A 827 -20.34 21.13 72.85
CA ALA A 827 -21.03 19.84 72.80
C ALA A 827 -20.28 18.75 73.59
N MET A 828 -18.95 18.64 73.42
CA MET A 828 -18.11 17.72 74.19
C MET A 828 -18.19 17.99 75.70
N GLN A 829 -18.19 19.26 76.12
CA GLN A 829 -18.31 19.63 77.54
C GLN A 829 -19.67 19.24 78.13
N ASN A 830 -20.76 19.41 77.38
CA ASN A 830 -22.10 19.02 77.81
C ASN A 830 -22.19 17.50 78.00
N ILE A 831 -21.74 16.72 77.00
CA ILE A 831 -21.68 15.25 77.08
C ILE A 831 -20.80 14.80 78.25
N GLN A 832 -19.63 15.42 78.45
CA GLN A 832 -18.76 15.09 79.58
C GLN A 832 -19.44 15.33 80.94
N GLN A 833 -20.16 16.45 81.09
CA GLN A 833 -20.91 16.75 82.32
C GLN A 833 -22.01 15.73 82.59
N ASP A 834 -22.73 15.30 81.56
CA ASP A 834 -23.79 14.31 81.70
C ASP A 834 -23.25 12.90 81.98
N LEU A 835 -22.13 12.52 81.37
CA LEU A 835 -21.40 11.29 81.71
C LEU A 835 -20.91 11.30 83.16
N LEU A 836 -20.33 12.42 83.61
CA LEU A 836 -19.89 12.60 85.01
C LEU A 836 -21.06 12.44 85.97
N ARG A 837 -22.20 13.09 85.67
CA ARG A 837 -23.42 12.99 86.47
C ARG A 837 -23.95 11.56 86.52
N ASN A 838 -23.99 10.87 85.37
CA ASN A 838 -24.42 9.48 85.28
C ASN A 838 -23.50 8.56 86.09
N SER A 839 -22.17 8.77 86.01
CA SER A 839 -21.17 8.01 86.77
C SER A 839 -21.35 8.16 88.28
N PHE A 840 -21.56 9.38 88.79
CA PHE A 840 -21.80 9.62 90.22
C PHE A 840 -23.13 9.02 90.74
N GLU A 841 -24.17 9.01 89.91
CA GLU A 841 -25.43 8.32 90.28
C GLU A 841 -25.26 6.79 90.22
N GLN A 842 -24.52 6.28 89.23
CA GLN A 842 -24.18 4.86 89.10
C GLN A 842 -23.35 4.37 90.30
N GLU A 843 -22.40 5.16 90.78
CA GLU A 843 -21.63 4.87 91.99
C GLU A 843 -22.52 4.76 93.23
N ARG A 844 -23.40 5.75 93.44
CA ARG A 844 -24.37 5.75 94.56
C ARG A 844 -25.29 4.54 94.50
N LEU A 845 -25.72 4.16 93.30
CA LEU A 845 -26.60 3.02 93.09
C LEU A 845 -25.87 1.70 93.34
N MET A 846 -24.62 1.57 92.88
CA MET A 846 -23.74 0.44 93.17
C MET A 846 -23.54 0.22 94.68
N GLN A 847 -23.30 1.29 95.43
CA GLN A 847 -23.17 1.22 96.89
C GLN A 847 -24.47 0.73 97.55
N ARG A 848 -25.64 1.19 97.08
CA ARG A 848 -26.95 0.73 97.57
C ARG A 848 -27.20 -0.74 97.25
N SER A 849 -26.85 -1.21 96.06
CA SER A 849 -26.98 -2.63 95.68
C SER A 849 -26.11 -3.51 96.56
N ARG A 850 -24.84 -3.13 96.79
CA ARG A 850 -23.92 -3.91 97.65
C ARG A 850 -24.38 -4.05 99.10
N GLN A 851 -25.13 -3.07 99.59
CA GLN A 851 -25.69 -3.04 100.95
C GLN A 851 -27.08 -3.67 101.04
N ALA A 852 -27.71 -4.02 99.92
CA ALA A 852 -29.05 -4.58 99.90
C ALA A 852 -29.05 -6.11 100.03
N ASP A 853 -29.98 -6.64 100.81
CA ASP A 853 -30.24 -8.08 100.94
C ASP A 853 -31.25 -8.58 99.90
N MET A 854 -31.23 -9.89 99.60
CA MET A 854 -32.12 -10.54 98.61
C MET A 854 -33.62 -10.33 98.90
N THR A 855 -33.98 -10.12 100.17
CA THR A 855 -35.37 -9.90 100.61
C THR A 855 -35.76 -8.42 100.71
N SER A 856 -34.83 -7.49 100.45
CA SER A 856 -35.09 -6.05 100.61
C SER A 856 -36.16 -5.56 99.64
N THR A 857 -37.07 -4.72 100.14
CA THR A 857 -38.05 -4.01 99.31
C THR A 857 -37.41 -2.88 98.49
N SER A 858 -36.17 -2.48 98.81
CA SER A 858 -35.42 -1.45 98.08
C SER A 858 -34.91 -1.91 96.71
N LEU A 859 -34.84 -3.23 96.43
CA LEU A 859 -34.34 -3.76 95.15
C LEU A 859 -35.14 -3.24 93.95
N ASN A 860 -36.46 -3.09 94.10
CA ASN A 860 -37.31 -2.53 93.04
C ASN A 860 -37.00 -1.04 92.78
N ASP A 861 -36.64 -0.29 93.83
CA ASP A 861 -36.25 1.12 93.67
C ASP A 861 -34.87 1.24 93.00
N ILE A 862 -33.95 0.36 93.38
CA ILE A 862 -32.63 0.27 92.77
C ILE A 862 -32.75 -0.11 91.29
N ALA A 863 -33.60 -1.08 90.95
CA ALA A 863 -33.85 -1.46 89.56
C ALA A 863 -34.45 -0.31 88.74
N ARG A 864 -35.46 0.39 89.26
CA ARG A 864 -36.03 1.58 88.57
C ARG A 864 -34.97 2.67 88.33
N ARG A 865 -34.13 2.96 89.33
CA ARG A 865 -33.04 3.93 89.19
C ARG A 865 -31.98 3.46 88.20
N GLN A 866 -31.66 2.16 88.19
CA GLN A 866 -30.71 1.60 87.22
C GLN A 866 -31.23 1.76 85.79
N ASP A 867 -32.52 1.52 85.58
CA ASP A 867 -33.14 1.68 84.27
C ASP A 867 -33.16 3.15 83.85
N GLN A 868 -33.44 4.08 84.77
CA GLN A 868 -33.30 5.52 84.51
C GLN A 868 -31.88 5.90 84.10
N LEU A 869 -30.84 5.39 84.78
CA LEU A 869 -29.45 5.67 84.41
C LEU A 869 -29.08 5.08 83.05
N ARG A 870 -29.60 3.90 82.72
CA ARG A 870 -29.43 3.29 81.41
C ARG A 870 -30.12 4.11 80.31
N GLN A 871 -31.34 4.60 80.53
CA GLN A 871 -32.05 5.47 79.59
C GLN A 871 -31.31 6.80 79.39
N ASN A 872 -30.82 7.42 80.48
CA ASN A 872 -30.00 8.62 80.39
C ASN A 872 -28.73 8.37 79.57
N LEU A 873 -28.06 7.23 79.77
CA LEU A 873 -26.88 6.87 79.00
C LEU A 873 -27.20 6.67 77.51
N ARG A 874 -28.38 6.13 77.19
CA ARG A 874 -28.84 6.01 75.81
C ARG A 874 -29.02 7.38 75.14
N ASN A 875 -29.58 8.36 75.85
CA ASN A 875 -29.69 9.73 75.34
C ASN A 875 -28.32 10.37 75.14
N ILE A 876 -27.41 10.23 76.12
CA ILE A 876 -26.02 10.71 76.00
C ILE A 876 -25.30 10.05 74.82
N THR A 877 -25.58 8.77 74.56
CA THR A 877 -25.03 8.06 73.40
C THR A 877 -25.56 8.66 72.11
N GLY A 878 -26.86 8.99 72.02
CA GLY A 878 -27.44 9.68 70.87
C GLY A 878 -26.80 11.05 70.62
N GLU A 879 -26.67 11.89 71.65
CA GLU A 879 -25.98 13.19 71.54
C GLU A 879 -24.52 13.03 71.11
N MET A 880 -23.87 11.94 71.53
CA MET A 880 -22.52 11.62 71.13
C MET A 880 -22.41 11.16 69.66
N VAL A 881 -23.41 10.42 69.17
CA VAL A 881 -23.52 10.05 67.76
C VAL A 881 -23.71 11.30 66.91
N ASP A 882 -24.62 12.19 67.30
CA ASP A 882 -24.83 13.49 66.65
C ASP A 882 -23.51 14.28 66.59
N LEU A 883 -22.79 14.39 67.71
CA LEU A 883 -21.49 15.04 67.75
C LEU A 883 -20.45 14.36 66.83
N SER A 884 -20.53 13.03 66.63
CA SER A 884 -19.60 12.33 65.73
C SER A 884 -19.81 12.67 64.26
N ARG A 885 -21.02 13.12 63.87
CA ARG A 885 -21.32 13.69 62.55
C ARG A 885 -20.72 15.08 62.38
N GLU A 886 -20.46 15.76 63.49
CA GLU A 886 -19.91 17.12 63.50
C GLU A 886 -18.37 17.17 63.49
N THR A 887 -17.68 16.09 63.91
CA THR A 887 -16.21 16.10 64.04
C THR A 887 -15.54 14.73 63.87
N PHE A 888 -14.34 14.75 63.28
CA PHE A 888 -13.41 13.60 63.20
C PHE A 888 -12.83 13.19 64.57
N HIS A 889 -12.82 14.10 65.55
CA HIS A 889 -12.23 13.85 66.88
C HIS A 889 -13.02 12.87 67.76
N MET A 890 -14.20 12.42 67.31
CA MET A 890 -15.00 11.40 67.98
C MET A 890 -14.67 10.00 67.45
N SER A 891 -13.92 9.22 68.24
CA SER A 891 -13.55 7.85 67.86
C SER A 891 -14.74 6.88 67.96
N SER A 892 -14.83 5.93 67.02
CA SER A 892 -15.78 4.80 67.06
C SER A 892 -15.64 3.90 68.29
N GLN A 893 -14.45 3.86 68.91
CA GLN A 893 -14.20 3.14 70.16
C GLN A 893 -15.05 3.66 71.33
N MET A 894 -15.40 4.95 71.30
CA MET A 894 -16.16 5.54 72.39
C MET A 894 -17.63 5.13 72.31
N SER A 895 -18.19 4.95 71.11
CA SER A 895 -19.51 4.31 70.91
C SER A 895 -19.52 2.86 71.41
N GLN A 896 -18.52 2.04 71.06
CA GLN A 896 -18.38 0.67 71.57
C GLN A 896 -18.28 0.61 73.10
N LEU A 897 -17.58 1.58 73.70
CA LEU A 897 -17.46 1.68 75.15
C LEU A 897 -18.80 2.04 75.81
N MET A 898 -19.61 2.91 75.19
CA MET A 898 -20.96 3.22 75.65
C MET A 898 -21.88 2.02 75.55
N GLU A 899 -21.83 1.29 74.45
CA GLU A 899 -22.62 0.08 74.24
C GLU A 899 -22.28 -1.01 75.27
N GLY A 900 -20.99 -1.30 75.46
CA GLY A 900 -20.53 -2.22 76.51
C GLY A 900 -20.96 -1.77 77.91
N THR A 901 -20.97 -0.46 78.17
CA THR A 901 -21.46 0.13 79.43
C THR A 901 -22.97 -0.09 79.60
N MET A 902 -23.76 0.16 78.55
CA MET A 902 -25.20 -0.11 78.53
C MET A 902 -25.51 -1.59 78.75
N GLY A 903 -24.73 -2.49 78.14
CA GLY A 903 -24.80 -3.94 78.37
C GLY A 903 -24.59 -4.29 79.85
N LYS A 904 -23.57 -3.72 80.49
CA LYS A 904 -23.33 -3.91 81.95
C LYS A 904 -24.43 -3.31 82.83
N MET A 905 -25.06 -2.21 82.42
CA MET A 905 -26.26 -1.70 83.09
C MET A 905 -27.48 -2.62 82.90
N GLY A 906 -27.59 -3.30 81.77
CA GLY A 906 -28.57 -4.35 81.50
C GLY A 906 -28.37 -5.58 82.39
N GLU A 907 -27.14 -6.10 82.47
CA GLU A 907 -26.78 -7.19 83.39
C GLU A 907 -27.07 -6.83 84.85
N ALA A 908 -26.88 -5.55 85.22
CA ALA A 908 -27.25 -5.06 86.54
C ALA A 908 -28.76 -5.12 86.78
N LEU A 909 -29.58 -4.75 85.80
CA LEU A 909 -31.04 -4.84 85.87
C LEU A 909 -31.53 -6.29 85.98
N GLU A 910 -30.94 -7.19 85.20
CA GLU A 910 -31.23 -8.62 85.25
C GLU A 910 -30.92 -9.18 86.64
N GLY A 911 -29.71 -8.90 87.16
CA GLY A 911 -29.33 -9.30 88.52
C GLY A 911 -30.26 -8.74 89.60
N LEU A 912 -30.77 -7.51 89.45
CA LEU A 912 -31.76 -6.94 90.37
C LEU A 912 -33.14 -7.60 90.25
N SER A 913 -33.57 -7.95 89.04
CA SER A 913 -34.82 -8.68 88.76
C SER A 913 -34.80 -10.08 89.35
N GLU A 914 -33.67 -10.77 89.24
CA GLU A 914 -33.42 -12.08 89.86
C GLU A 914 -33.17 -12.01 91.38
N ARG A 915 -33.24 -10.80 91.97
CA ARG A 915 -32.99 -10.52 93.39
C ARG A 915 -31.59 -10.94 93.85
N ASN A 916 -30.60 -10.78 92.98
CA ASN A 916 -29.18 -10.98 93.23
C ASN A 916 -28.41 -9.64 93.28
N PRO A 917 -28.48 -8.89 94.39
CA PRO A 917 -27.82 -7.59 94.51
C PRO A 917 -26.29 -7.63 94.40
N GLN A 918 -25.67 -8.78 94.66
CA GLN A 918 -24.21 -8.97 94.57
C GLN A 918 -23.72 -9.12 93.11
N SER A 919 -24.49 -9.78 92.23
CA SER A 919 -24.19 -9.76 90.80
C SER A 919 -24.45 -8.37 90.22
N ALA A 920 -25.59 -7.77 90.56
CA ALA A 920 -25.92 -6.41 90.14
C ALA A 920 -24.85 -5.40 90.54
N GLY A 921 -24.39 -5.40 91.80
CA GLY A 921 -23.34 -4.50 92.28
C GLY A 921 -21.96 -4.70 91.63
N ARG A 922 -21.70 -5.84 90.97
CA ARG A 922 -20.49 -6.07 90.16
C ARG A 922 -20.66 -5.52 88.75
N ALA A 923 -21.79 -5.80 88.10
CA ALA A 923 -22.13 -5.25 86.80
C ALA A 923 -22.19 -3.71 86.85
N GLN A 924 -22.77 -3.14 87.91
CA GLN A 924 -22.80 -1.70 88.16
C GLN A 924 -21.41 -1.08 88.32
N GLN A 925 -20.45 -1.80 88.92
CA GLN A 925 -19.07 -1.34 89.01
C GLN A 925 -18.38 -1.32 87.64
N GLN A 926 -18.65 -2.33 86.81
CA GLN A 926 -18.11 -2.37 85.44
C GLN A 926 -18.70 -1.25 84.58
N ALA A 927 -20.01 -0.98 84.71
CA ALA A 927 -20.64 0.16 84.06
C ALA A 927 -20.02 1.50 84.50
N MET A 928 -19.76 1.69 85.80
CA MET A 928 -19.06 2.89 86.29
C MET A 928 -17.64 3.02 85.71
N ALA A 929 -16.91 1.90 85.57
CA ALA A 929 -15.58 1.91 84.96
C ALA A 929 -15.63 2.30 83.47
N GLY A 930 -16.66 1.84 82.74
CA GLY A 930 -16.93 2.25 81.36
C GLY A 930 -17.18 3.75 81.26
N LEU A 931 -18.12 4.29 82.04
CA LEU A 931 -18.42 5.74 82.08
C LEU A 931 -17.18 6.59 82.37
N ASN A 932 -16.37 6.20 83.36
CA ASN A 932 -15.14 6.93 83.70
C ASN A 932 -14.11 6.89 82.57
N ARG A 933 -14.01 5.78 81.85
CA ARG A 933 -13.11 5.66 80.70
C ARG A 933 -13.60 6.53 79.53
N SER A 934 -14.91 6.61 79.30
CA SER A 934 -15.48 7.51 78.31
C SER A 934 -15.22 8.97 78.65
N ILE A 935 -15.34 9.36 79.93
CA ILE A 935 -15.01 10.73 80.37
C ILE A 935 -13.54 11.08 80.11
N MET A 936 -12.62 10.14 80.36
CA MET A 936 -11.18 10.33 80.08
C MET A 936 -10.90 10.44 78.58
N MET A 937 -11.55 9.61 77.76
CA MET A 937 -11.44 9.69 76.29
C MET A 937 -12.00 11.01 75.76
N MET A 938 -13.18 11.43 76.24
CA MET A 938 -13.77 12.73 75.90
C MET A 938 -12.86 13.90 76.32
N GLN A 939 -12.22 13.80 77.49
CA GLN A 939 -11.25 14.81 77.92
C GLN A 939 -10.02 14.85 77.01
N SER A 940 -9.50 13.70 76.59
CA SER A 940 -8.39 13.61 75.64
C SER A 940 -8.76 14.23 74.29
N SER A 941 -9.96 13.94 73.77
CA SER A 941 -10.47 14.53 72.53
C SER A 941 -10.61 16.06 72.63
N MET A 942 -11.13 16.57 73.76
CA MET A 942 -11.18 18.02 74.01
C MET A 942 -9.79 18.66 74.12
N GLU A 943 -8.85 17.99 74.78
CA GLU A 943 -7.46 18.46 74.89
C GLU A 943 -6.79 18.52 73.50
N GLN A 944 -6.98 17.49 72.67
CA GLN A 944 -6.53 17.46 71.28
C GLN A 944 -7.15 18.60 70.47
N LEU A 945 -8.49 18.71 70.48
CA LEU A 945 -9.20 19.80 69.79
C LEU A 945 -8.73 21.18 70.26
N SER A 946 -8.45 21.36 71.56
CA SER A 946 -8.01 22.65 72.11
C SER A 946 -6.60 23.05 71.69
N GLN A 947 -5.67 22.07 71.66
CA GLN A 947 -4.26 22.27 71.32
C GLN A 947 -4.02 22.30 69.82
N SER A 948 -4.92 21.72 69.05
CA SER A 948 -4.78 21.64 67.61
C SER A 948 -5.20 22.95 66.94
N SER A 949 -4.37 23.35 65.98
CA SER A 949 -4.64 24.40 64.99
C SER A 949 -5.48 23.85 63.84
N SER A 950 -5.43 22.52 63.63
CA SER A 950 -6.21 21.75 62.66
C SER A 950 -6.92 20.56 63.31
N SER A 951 -7.88 19.92 62.63
CA SER A 951 -8.72 18.87 63.24
C SER A 951 -8.12 17.45 63.41
N SER A 952 -6.82 17.24 63.19
CA SER A 952 -6.25 15.88 63.05
C SER A 952 -4.91 15.64 63.77
N GLY A 953 -4.20 16.70 64.17
CA GLY A 953 -2.87 16.64 64.78
C GLY A 953 -1.71 16.35 63.81
N PHE A 954 -1.97 16.22 62.51
CA PHE A 954 -0.96 15.93 61.50
C PHE A 954 -0.24 17.17 60.97
N GLN A 955 -0.91 18.33 60.98
CA GLN A 955 -0.24 19.60 60.69
C GLN A 955 0.81 19.89 61.76
N GLU A 956 0.50 19.68 63.04
CA GLU A 956 1.47 19.75 64.12
C GLU A 956 2.58 18.69 63.99
N PHE A 957 2.27 17.49 63.48
CA PHE A 957 3.27 16.48 63.16
C PHE A 957 4.21 16.94 62.03
N MET A 958 3.68 17.54 60.97
CA MET A 958 4.45 18.06 59.84
C MET A 958 5.26 19.30 60.22
N GLU A 959 4.70 20.22 61.00
CA GLU A 959 5.40 21.38 61.56
C GLU A 959 6.51 20.96 62.52
N ALA A 960 6.24 19.99 63.41
CA ALA A 960 7.26 19.45 64.30
C ALA A 960 8.37 18.72 63.52
N MET A 961 8.02 17.98 62.47
CA MET A 961 8.99 17.39 61.53
C MET A 961 9.81 18.45 60.79
N GLN A 962 9.18 19.52 60.32
CA GLN A 962 9.86 20.63 59.63
C GLN A 962 10.81 21.37 60.57
N GLN A 963 10.40 21.59 61.82
CA GLN A 963 11.24 22.16 62.86
C GLN A 963 12.45 21.25 63.15
N MET A 964 12.23 19.94 63.32
CA MET A 964 13.31 18.97 63.54
C MET A 964 14.26 18.85 62.34
N ALA A 965 13.75 18.91 61.11
CA ALA A 965 14.57 18.96 59.90
C ALA A 965 15.41 20.24 59.85
N GLY A 966 14.86 21.38 60.27
CA GLY A 966 15.60 22.64 60.43
C GLY A 966 16.71 22.54 61.48
N GLU A 967 16.41 21.96 62.65
CA GLU A 967 17.38 21.71 63.72
C GLU A 967 18.48 20.73 63.28
N GLN A 968 18.12 19.67 62.54
CA GLN A 968 19.08 18.74 61.96
C GLN A 968 19.96 19.42 60.90
N GLY A 969 19.40 20.27 60.05
CA GLY A 969 20.14 21.05 59.06
C GLY A 969 21.18 21.97 59.70
N GLN A 970 20.81 22.65 60.79
CA GLN A 970 21.73 23.48 61.56
C GLN A 970 22.84 22.63 62.22
N LEU A 971 22.49 21.46 62.75
CA LEU A 971 23.42 20.52 63.36
C LEU A 971 24.42 19.95 62.32
N ASN A 972 23.95 19.67 61.10
CA ASN A 972 24.78 19.25 59.98
C ASN A 972 25.80 20.33 59.59
N GLN A 973 25.37 21.60 59.53
CA GLN A 973 26.26 22.74 59.25
C GLN A 973 27.33 22.91 60.34
N GLN A 974 26.95 22.79 61.62
CA GLN A 974 27.90 22.86 62.75
C GLN A 974 28.90 21.71 62.72
N THR A 975 28.45 20.50 62.40
CA THR A 975 29.32 19.31 62.29
C THR A 975 30.27 19.43 61.10
N MET A 976 29.81 19.96 59.97
CA MET A 976 30.64 20.20 58.77
C MET A 976 31.71 21.28 59.00
N GLY A 977 31.37 22.39 59.67
CA GLY A 977 32.34 23.41 60.06
C GLY A 977 33.43 22.87 60.99
N MET A 978 33.04 21.97 61.90
CA MET A 978 33.97 21.32 62.83
C MET A 978 34.86 20.27 62.14
N PHE A 979 34.33 19.58 61.13
CA PHE A 979 35.11 18.66 60.27
C PHE A 979 36.15 19.40 59.42
N GLN A 980 35.82 20.57 58.88
CA GLN A 980 36.79 21.43 58.17
C GLN A 980 37.91 21.89 59.12
N GLN A 981 37.57 22.24 60.36
CA GLN A 981 38.56 22.58 61.40
C GLN A 981 39.46 21.38 61.77
N GLN A 982 38.90 20.18 61.77
CA GLN A 982 39.63 18.92 62.01
C GLN A 982 40.58 18.57 60.86
N GLN A 983 40.21 18.84 59.59
CA GLN A 983 41.14 18.72 58.45
C GLN A 983 42.32 19.70 58.52
N GLY A 984 42.12 20.86 59.17
CA GLY A 984 43.17 21.82 59.47
C GLY A 984 44.15 21.41 60.59
N GLY A 985 44.05 20.18 61.12
CA GLY A 985 44.99 19.60 62.07
C GLY A 985 44.67 19.84 63.56
N SER A 986 43.54 20.47 63.88
CA SER A 986 43.10 20.71 65.27
C SER A 986 42.03 19.71 65.68
N GLN A 987 42.23 18.96 66.77
CA GLN A 987 41.21 18.03 67.27
C GLN A 987 39.99 18.78 67.85
N PRO A 988 38.76 18.33 67.53
CA PRO A 988 37.55 18.93 68.06
C PRO A 988 37.47 18.85 69.60
N SER A 989 37.09 19.96 70.25
CA SER A 989 36.98 20.03 71.71
C SER A 989 35.94 19.01 72.25
N PRO A 990 36.26 18.23 73.31
CA PRO A 990 35.34 17.28 73.91
C PRO A 990 34.01 17.89 74.38
N GLN A 991 34.03 19.17 74.79
CA GLN A 991 32.86 19.92 75.23
C GLN A 991 31.89 20.21 74.07
N MET A 992 32.43 20.58 72.91
CA MET A 992 31.65 20.86 71.70
C MET A 992 31.08 19.57 71.10
N LEU A 993 31.84 18.48 71.06
CA LEU A 993 31.31 17.16 70.66
C LEU A 993 30.18 16.69 71.60
N SER A 994 30.29 16.99 72.90
CA SER A 994 29.21 16.71 73.85
C SER A 994 27.98 17.60 73.67
N GLN A 995 28.12 18.74 73.03
CA GLN A 995 27.00 19.61 72.69
C GLN A 995 26.27 19.08 71.46
N LEU A 996 27.01 18.73 70.39
CA LEU A 996 26.44 18.09 69.19
C LEU A 996 25.68 16.81 69.51
N ARG A 997 26.24 15.93 70.37
CA ARG A 997 25.53 14.72 70.81
C ARG A 997 24.25 15.01 71.57
N ARG A 998 24.25 16.03 72.43
CA ARG A 998 23.05 16.41 73.18
C ARG A 998 21.97 16.95 72.26
N GLN A 999 22.35 17.75 71.26
CA GLN A 999 21.41 18.25 70.26
C GLN A 999 20.88 17.10 69.38
N GLN A 1000 21.73 16.18 68.92
CA GLN A 1000 21.30 15.02 68.13
C GLN A 1000 20.37 14.08 68.94
N GLU A 1001 20.65 13.87 70.24
CA GLU A 1001 19.80 13.08 71.12
C GLU A 1001 18.46 13.77 71.43
N MET A 1002 18.42 15.11 71.47
CA MET A 1002 17.16 15.85 71.61
C MET A 1002 16.28 15.63 70.38
N ILE A 1003 16.84 15.78 69.17
CA ILE A 1003 16.11 15.54 67.92
C ILE A 1003 15.59 14.09 67.88
N ARG A 1004 16.43 13.10 68.23
CA ARG A 1004 16.04 11.68 68.29
C ARG A 1004 14.87 11.43 69.25
N ARG A 1005 14.88 12.05 70.43
CA ARG A 1005 13.81 11.89 71.44
C ARG A 1005 12.51 12.58 71.04
N SER A 1006 12.59 13.78 70.46
CA SER A 1006 11.43 14.47 69.91
C SER A 1006 10.79 13.63 68.80
N MET A 1007 11.60 13.00 67.95
CA MET A 1007 11.15 12.06 66.91
C MET A 1007 10.49 10.81 67.50
N GLU A 1008 11.10 10.17 68.51
CA GLU A 1008 10.53 9.01 69.21
C GLU A 1008 9.19 9.37 69.91
N GLN A 1009 9.09 10.57 70.47
CA GLN A 1009 7.89 11.05 71.15
C GLN A 1009 6.74 11.36 70.17
N LEU A 1010 7.05 11.97 69.03
CA LEU A 1010 6.09 12.17 67.93
C LEU A 1010 5.59 10.83 67.38
N ASN A 1011 6.49 9.84 67.27
CA ASN A 1011 6.15 8.47 66.86
C ASN A 1011 5.22 7.78 67.89
N GLN A 1012 5.41 8.03 69.19
CA GLN A 1012 4.58 7.46 70.26
C GLN A 1012 3.21 8.14 70.44
N GLN A 1013 3.12 9.45 70.22
CA GLN A 1013 1.84 10.18 70.28
C GLN A 1013 0.89 9.78 69.14
N ASN A 1014 1.42 9.41 67.97
CA ASN A 1014 0.64 8.94 66.82
C ASN A 1014 0.46 7.40 66.76
N ASP A 1015 0.94 6.65 67.76
CA ASP A 1015 0.87 5.18 67.83
C ASP A 1015 -0.52 4.65 68.28
N GLN A 1016 -1.53 5.53 68.35
CA GLN A 1016 -2.91 5.18 68.76
C GLN A 1016 -3.92 5.15 67.60
N GLY A 1017 -3.46 5.34 66.35
CA GLY A 1017 -4.28 5.24 65.13
C GLY A 1017 -3.53 4.56 63.98
N SER A 1018 -4.28 4.00 63.02
CA SER A 1018 -3.82 3.12 61.94
C SER A 1018 -2.87 3.79 60.91
N ARG A 1019 -1.65 4.19 61.31
CA ARG A 1019 -0.61 4.80 60.44
C ARG A 1019 0.71 4.00 60.45
N LYS A 1020 0.63 2.67 60.43
CA LYS A 1020 1.77 1.75 60.64
C LYS A 1020 2.89 1.85 59.57
N ASP A 1021 2.57 2.30 58.36
CA ASP A 1021 3.52 2.32 57.23
C ASP A 1021 4.35 3.61 57.10
N VAL A 1022 3.81 4.78 57.50
CA VAL A 1022 4.58 6.04 57.63
C VAL A 1022 5.52 5.96 58.84
N LEU A 1023 5.06 5.38 59.95
CA LEU A 1023 5.80 5.20 61.20
C LEU A 1023 7.01 4.25 61.06
N GLY A 1024 6.97 3.30 60.11
CA GLY A 1024 8.07 2.36 59.85
C GLY A 1024 9.39 3.03 59.48
N ARG A 1025 9.35 4.12 58.68
CA ARG A 1025 10.55 4.87 58.26
C ARG A 1025 11.01 5.91 59.28
N VAL A 1026 10.08 6.44 60.08
CA VAL A 1026 10.38 7.32 61.22
C VAL A 1026 11.13 6.55 62.32
N GLY A 1027 10.77 5.27 62.53
CA GLY A 1027 11.54 4.35 63.38
C GLY A 1027 12.98 4.12 62.88
N GLU A 1028 13.17 3.92 61.57
CA GLU A 1028 14.50 3.78 60.95
C GLU A 1028 15.38 5.05 61.12
N LEU A 1029 14.79 6.24 61.04
CA LEU A 1029 15.49 7.51 61.31
C LEU A 1029 16.01 7.59 62.75
N GLY A 1030 15.24 7.08 63.72
CA GLY A 1030 15.66 7.00 65.13
C GLY A 1030 16.90 6.12 65.32
N GLU A 1031 16.98 5.01 64.61
CA GLU A 1031 18.15 4.12 64.60
C GLU A 1031 19.37 4.79 63.94
N GLU A 1032 19.20 5.45 62.80
CA GLU A 1032 20.28 6.20 62.13
C GLU A 1032 20.84 7.32 63.02
N MET A 1033 19.98 8.05 63.73
CA MET A 1033 20.40 9.08 64.70
C MET A 1033 21.15 8.49 65.89
N GLU A 1034 20.78 7.29 66.36
CA GLU A 1034 21.49 6.59 67.42
C GLU A 1034 22.91 6.18 66.97
N GLU A 1035 23.08 5.76 65.71
CA GLU A 1035 24.39 5.46 65.14
C GLU A 1035 25.28 6.70 65.06
N VAL A 1036 24.74 7.85 64.65
CA VAL A 1036 25.47 9.14 64.66
C VAL A 1036 25.92 9.51 66.07
N ILE A 1037 25.08 9.31 67.09
CA ILE A 1037 25.42 9.59 68.50
C ILE A 1037 26.55 8.65 68.99
N LYS A 1038 26.51 7.37 68.60
CA LYS A 1038 27.57 6.38 68.89
C LYS A 1038 28.89 6.74 68.19
N GLU A 1039 28.85 7.18 66.95
CA GLU A 1039 30.05 7.61 66.21
C GLU A 1039 30.65 8.89 66.81
N LEU A 1040 29.82 9.87 67.19
CA LEU A 1040 30.25 11.07 67.91
C LEU A 1040 30.84 10.77 69.30
N ASN A 1041 30.51 9.63 69.92
CA ASN A 1041 31.14 9.18 71.18
C ASN A 1041 32.57 8.66 70.97
N SER A 1042 32.91 8.19 69.77
CA SER A 1042 34.25 7.72 69.41
C SER A 1042 35.29 8.84 69.24
N ARG A 1043 34.88 10.10 69.45
CA ARG A 1043 35.69 11.34 69.42
C ARG A 1043 36.33 11.66 68.05
N ARG A 1044 35.73 11.20 66.95
CA ARG A 1044 36.13 11.58 65.59
C ARG A 1044 34.89 11.97 64.80
N ILE A 1045 34.93 13.14 64.16
CA ILE A 1045 34.01 13.47 63.07
C ILE A 1045 34.71 12.97 61.82
N ASP A 1046 34.18 11.93 61.21
CA ASP A 1046 34.65 11.41 59.93
C ASP A 1046 33.62 11.72 58.82
N PRO A 1047 33.96 11.52 57.53
CA PRO A 1047 33.03 11.78 56.44
C PRO A 1047 31.71 11.02 56.56
N ARG A 1048 31.70 9.84 57.23
CA ARG A 1048 30.52 8.99 57.36
C ARG A 1048 29.51 9.60 58.33
N VAL A 1049 29.97 10.21 59.42
CA VAL A 1049 29.09 10.95 60.35
C VAL A 1049 28.35 12.06 59.61
N ILE A 1050 29.03 12.80 58.74
CA ILE A 1050 28.44 13.91 57.96
C ILE A 1050 27.48 13.38 56.91
N GLU A 1051 27.86 12.32 56.20
CA GLU A 1051 27.02 11.68 55.18
C GLU A 1051 25.74 11.11 55.79
N ARG A 1052 25.83 10.42 56.93
CA ARG A 1052 24.66 9.93 57.68
C ARG A 1052 23.78 11.08 58.16
N GLN A 1053 24.35 12.14 58.70
CA GLN A 1053 23.61 13.33 59.10
C GLN A 1053 22.89 14.01 57.92
N GLN A 1054 23.51 14.05 56.73
CA GLN A 1054 22.88 14.54 55.50
C GLN A 1054 21.80 13.59 54.98
N GLN A 1055 21.99 12.27 55.08
CA GLN A 1055 20.98 11.27 54.74
C GLN A 1055 19.78 11.33 55.67
N ILE A 1056 20.01 11.49 56.97
CA ILE A 1056 18.95 11.70 57.98
C ILE A 1056 18.13 12.96 57.62
N LEU A 1057 18.79 14.06 57.26
CA LEU A 1057 18.10 15.28 56.80
C LEU A 1057 17.35 15.06 55.48
N SER A 1058 17.98 14.44 54.48
CA SER A 1058 17.35 14.13 53.20
C SER A 1058 16.13 13.25 53.41
N ARG A 1059 16.23 12.20 54.22
CA ARG A 1059 15.13 11.30 54.54
C ARG A 1059 14.03 11.97 55.37
N MET A 1060 14.35 12.96 56.22
CA MET A 1060 13.32 13.77 56.89
C MET A 1060 12.57 14.67 55.90
N LEU A 1061 13.28 15.29 54.96
CA LEU A 1061 12.67 16.10 53.89
C LEU A 1061 11.93 15.23 52.84
N ASP A 1062 12.46 14.04 52.55
CA ASP A 1062 11.84 13.06 51.67
C ASP A 1062 10.65 12.39 52.36
N ALA A 1063 10.66 12.21 53.68
CA ALA A 1063 9.48 11.78 54.43
C ALA A 1063 8.39 12.85 54.37
N GLN A 1064 8.76 14.14 54.49
CA GLN A 1064 7.84 15.27 54.32
C GLN A 1064 7.18 15.29 52.92
N LYS A 1065 7.94 15.01 51.85
CA LYS A 1065 7.41 14.93 50.47
C LYS A 1065 6.71 13.60 50.15
N SER A 1066 7.28 12.48 50.59
CA SER A 1066 6.77 11.12 50.38
C SER A 1066 5.43 10.88 51.07
N VAL A 1067 5.14 11.59 52.16
CA VAL A 1067 3.84 11.54 52.80
C VAL A 1067 2.76 12.19 51.92
N ARG A 1068 3.10 13.24 51.16
CA ARG A 1068 2.21 13.82 50.13
C ARG A 1068 2.09 12.91 48.89
N GLU A 1069 3.17 12.27 48.46
CA GLU A 1069 3.22 11.55 47.18
C GLU A 1069 2.79 10.06 47.21
N ARG A 1070 2.78 9.35 48.37
CA ARG A 1070 2.69 7.86 48.38
C ARG A 1070 1.39 7.24 48.87
N GLU A 1071 0.47 7.97 49.52
CA GLU A 1071 -0.84 7.35 49.83
C GLU A 1071 -1.73 7.22 48.59
N LEU A 1072 -1.38 7.89 47.49
CA LEU A 1072 -1.92 7.74 46.11
C LEU A 1072 -1.34 6.53 45.33
N SER A 1073 -0.78 5.53 46.02
CA SER A 1073 -0.19 4.36 45.37
C SER A 1073 -1.28 3.35 44.95
N GLN A 1074 -1.74 3.43 43.70
CA GLN A 1074 -2.55 2.40 43.05
C GLN A 1074 -1.92 1.01 43.18
N LYS A 1075 -2.48 0.13 44.03
CA LYS A 1075 -2.29 -1.32 43.86
C LYS A 1075 -2.92 -1.68 42.51
N ARG A 1076 -2.11 -2.14 41.55
CA ARG A 1076 -2.59 -2.61 40.25
C ARG A 1076 -3.66 -3.68 40.44
N GLU A 1077 -4.92 -3.32 40.19
CA GLU A 1077 -5.96 -4.25 39.82
C GLU A 1077 -6.10 -4.27 38.30
N ALA A 1078 -6.01 -5.46 37.71
CA ALA A 1078 -6.28 -5.64 36.29
C ALA A 1078 -7.79 -5.74 36.09
N ARG A 1079 -8.45 -4.66 35.65
CA ARG A 1079 -9.84 -4.67 35.21
C ARG A 1079 -9.92 -4.43 33.69
N THR A 1080 -10.83 -5.14 33.02
CA THR A 1080 -11.16 -4.95 31.61
C THR A 1080 -11.91 -3.63 31.42
N GLY A 1081 -11.46 -2.79 30.48
CA GLY A 1081 -11.98 -1.43 30.30
C GLY A 1081 -13.48 -1.38 30.00
N THR A 1082 -14.21 -0.61 30.82
CA THR A 1082 -15.55 -0.11 30.53
C THR A 1082 -15.43 1.19 29.72
N THR A 1083 -16.21 1.31 28.65
CA THR A 1083 -16.24 2.48 27.78
C THR A 1083 -16.92 3.64 28.51
N ILE A 1084 -16.15 4.63 28.92
CA ILE A 1084 -16.67 5.93 29.37
C ILE A 1084 -17.07 6.71 28.10
N THR A 1085 -18.37 6.95 27.93
CA THR A 1085 -18.90 7.84 26.89
C THR A 1085 -18.90 9.28 27.40
N SER A 1086 -17.97 10.10 26.92
CA SER A 1086 -18.09 11.56 26.98
C SER A 1086 -19.00 12.05 25.85
N LYS A 1087 -19.96 12.92 26.17
CA LYS A 1087 -20.84 13.60 25.20
C LYS A 1087 -20.15 14.87 24.69
N SER A 1088 -19.71 14.87 23.44
CA SER A 1088 -19.37 16.09 22.71
C SER A 1088 -20.63 16.72 22.07
N PRO A 1089 -20.82 18.06 22.11
CA PRO A 1089 -21.83 18.76 21.29
C PRO A 1089 -21.49 18.78 19.78
N PRO A 1090 -22.43 19.11 18.89
CA PRO A 1090 -22.64 18.35 17.63
C PRO A 1090 -21.81 18.75 16.41
N GLU A 1091 -21.49 17.69 15.64
CA GLU A 1091 -21.15 17.52 14.22
C GLU A 1091 -20.69 18.71 13.38
N LEU A 1092 -19.44 18.61 12.91
CA LEU A 1092 -19.07 18.87 11.52
C LEU A 1092 -18.10 17.78 11.00
N GLN A 1093 -18.61 16.93 10.10
CA GLN A 1093 -17.87 16.06 9.14
C GLN A 1093 -16.99 14.91 9.70
N GLN A 1094 -17.43 14.20 10.74
CA GLN A 1094 -16.72 13.01 11.26
C GLN A 1094 -16.97 11.72 10.43
N GLU A 1095 -18.15 11.58 9.80
CA GLU A 1095 -18.54 10.36 9.06
C GLU A 1095 -17.62 10.04 7.86
N MET A 1096 -17.03 11.05 7.20
CA MET A 1096 -16.14 10.83 6.05
C MET A 1096 -14.76 10.27 6.47
N LEU A 1097 -14.27 10.67 7.65
CA LEU A 1097 -12.97 10.25 8.20
C LEU A 1097 -13.04 8.86 8.84
N GLU A 1098 -14.15 8.53 9.51
CA GLU A 1098 -14.32 7.22 10.13
C GLU A 1098 -14.43 6.08 9.11
N ARG A 1099 -15.15 6.28 8.00
CA ARG A 1099 -15.27 5.28 6.94
C ARG A 1099 -13.94 5.02 6.24
N GLU A 1100 -13.15 6.06 5.97
CA GLU A 1100 -11.82 5.91 5.38
C GLU A 1100 -10.89 5.13 6.33
N ASN A 1101 -10.94 5.43 7.63
CA ASN A 1101 -10.18 4.72 8.65
C ASN A 1101 -10.61 3.25 8.82
N GLN A 1102 -11.92 2.95 8.78
CA GLN A 1102 -12.44 1.58 8.86
C GLN A 1102 -12.08 0.75 7.63
N LEU A 1103 -12.23 1.30 6.42
CA LEU A 1103 -11.84 0.63 5.16
C LEU A 1103 -10.34 0.40 5.10
N ARG A 1104 -9.53 1.34 5.61
CA ARG A 1104 -8.07 1.20 5.69
C ARG A 1104 -7.64 0.16 6.72
N LYS A 1105 -8.33 0.06 7.86
CA LYS A 1105 -8.12 -0.98 8.87
C LYS A 1105 -8.47 -2.37 8.32
N ALA A 1106 -9.61 -2.51 7.64
CA ALA A 1106 -10.04 -3.75 7.00
C ALA A 1106 -9.08 -4.19 5.88
N LEU A 1107 -8.57 -3.25 5.08
CA LEU A 1107 -7.54 -3.53 4.08
C LEU A 1107 -6.25 -4.06 4.74
N LEU A 1108 -5.79 -3.44 5.82
CA LEU A 1108 -4.59 -3.88 6.55
C LEU A 1108 -4.75 -5.27 7.17
N GLU A 1109 -5.96 -5.62 7.61
CA GLU A 1109 -6.27 -6.93 8.15
C GLU A 1109 -6.32 -8.01 7.05
N ALA A 1110 -7.00 -7.73 5.93
CA ALA A 1110 -7.00 -8.57 4.73
C ALA A 1110 -5.57 -8.76 4.16
N MET A 1111 -4.67 -7.79 4.33
CA MET A 1111 -3.28 -7.89 3.90
C MET A 1111 -2.41 -8.84 4.74
N LYS A 1112 -2.84 -9.16 5.96
CA LYS A 1112 -2.14 -10.08 6.88
C LYS A 1112 -2.44 -11.56 6.62
N GLU A 1113 -3.51 -11.89 5.91
CA GLU A 1113 -3.98 -13.27 5.70
C GLU A 1113 -3.18 -14.10 4.66
N GLY A 1114 -1.95 -13.71 4.30
CA GLY A 1114 -1.03 -14.55 3.53
C GLY A 1114 -1.36 -14.73 2.03
N TYR A 1115 -2.23 -13.91 1.45
CA TYR A 1115 -2.60 -13.98 0.03
C TYR A 1115 -1.43 -13.80 -0.96
N SER A 1116 -1.54 -14.36 -2.16
CA SER A 1116 -0.56 -14.17 -3.26
C SER A 1116 -0.56 -12.73 -3.79
N THR A 1117 0.57 -12.29 -4.35
CA THR A 1117 0.77 -10.89 -4.81
C THR A 1117 -0.31 -10.40 -5.78
N GLU A 1118 -0.79 -11.26 -6.68
CA GLU A 1118 -1.89 -10.95 -7.60
C GLU A 1118 -3.23 -10.73 -6.86
N TYR A 1119 -3.55 -11.58 -5.89
CA TYR A 1119 -4.77 -11.44 -5.08
C TYR A 1119 -4.73 -10.21 -4.19
N LYS A 1120 -3.55 -9.86 -3.66
CA LYS A 1120 -3.38 -8.63 -2.87
C LYS A 1120 -3.70 -7.37 -3.68
N ASN A 1121 -3.39 -7.37 -4.97
CA ASN A 1121 -3.71 -6.27 -5.87
C ASN A 1121 -5.21 -6.15 -6.12
N TYR A 1122 -5.92 -7.28 -6.26
CA TYR A 1122 -7.39 -7.28 -6.35
C TYR A 1122 -8.05 -6.75 -5.08
N ILE A 1123 -7.57 -7.18 -3.91
CA ILE A 1123 -8.05 -6.68 -2.61
C ILE A 1123 -7.82 -5.17 -2.51
N LYS A 1124 -6.62 -4.67 -2.84
CA LYS A 1124 -6.33 -3.22 -2.87
C LYS A 1124 -7.28 -2.47 -3.81
N SER A 1125 -7.52 -2.98 -5.02
CA SER A 1125 -8.43 -2.34 -5.98
C SER A 1125 -9.90 -2.34 -5.52
N TYR A 1126 -10.33 -3.37 -4.80
CA TYR A 1126 -11.68 -3.47 -4.24
C TYR A 1126 -11.93 -2.40 -3.17
N TYR A 1127 -10.99 -2.23 -2.23
CA TYR A 1127 -11.09 -1.21 -1.18
C TYR A 1127 -10.93 0.23 -1.71
N ASP A 1128 -10.14 0.45 -2.77
CA ASP A 1128 -10.02 1.75 -3.46
C ASP A 1128 -11.29 2.14 -4.25
N ILE A 1129 -12.08 1.17 -4.71
CA ILE A 1129 -13.40 1.44 -5.31
C ILE A 1129 -14.42 1.77 -4.20
N LEU A 1130 -14.38 1.05 -3.09
CA LEU A 1130 -15.25 1.25 -1.93
C LEU A 1130 -15.06 2.60 -1.23
N SER A 1131 -13.84 3.14 -1.22
CA SER A 1131 -13.54 4.46 -0.65
C SER A 1131 -14.07 5.62 -1.51
N ARG A 1132 -14.35 5.39 -2.79
CA ARG A 1132 -14.78 6.42 -3.76
C ARG A 1132 -16.30 6.54 -3.94
N GLN A 1133 -17.11 5.69 -3.28
CA GLN A 1133 -18.58 5.74 -3.39
C GLN A 1133 -19.23 6.51 -2.23
N PRO A 1134 -19.88 7.67 -2.47
CA PRO A 1134 -20.69 8.35 -1.44
C PRO A 1134 -22.00 7.60 -1.18
N GLU A 1135 -22.38 7.48 0.09
CA GLU A 1135 -23.71 6.96 0.47
C GLU A 1135 -24.78 7.95 0.03
N GLY A 1136 -25.70 7.49 -0.83
CA GLY A 1136 -26.78 8.34 -1.37
C GLY A 1136 -27.27 7.95 -2.77
N SER A 1137 -26.64 6.97 -3.44
CA SER A 1137 -27.05 6.57 -4.80
C SER A 1137 -27.92 5.31 -4.89
N GLU A 1138 -28.28 4.66 -3.78
CA GLU A 1138 -29.09 3.41 -3.81
C GLU A 1138 -30.62 3.60 -3.63
N GLN A 1139 -31.15 4.82 -3.61
CA GLN A 1139 -32.61 5.05 -3.47
C GLN A 1139 -33.29 5.93 -4.54
N ARG A 1140 -32.80 5.97 -5.78
CA ARG A 1140 -33.58 6.51 -6.91
C ARG A 1140 -33.37 5.71 -8.19
N GLY A 1141 -34.14 4.63 -8.32
CA GLY A 1141 -34.13 3.78 -9.51
C GLY A 1141 -35.35 2.86 -9.64
N ALA A 1142 -36.52 3.26 -9.13
CA ALA A 1142 -37.79 2.61 -9.44
C ALA A 1142 -38.94 3.65 -9.39
N GLY A 1143 -39.47 3.98 -10.58
CA GLY A 1143 -40.51 4.99 -10.81
C GLY A 1143 -39.90 6.28 -11.37
N SER A 1144 -40.02 6.59 -12.65
CA SER A 1144 -41.27 6.63 -13.41
C SER A 1144 -40.97 6.78 -14.90
N GLU A 1145 -41.79 6.07 -15.69
CA GLU A 1145 -42.04 6.35 -17.10
C GLU A 1145 -42.64 7.76 -17.29
N GLU A 1146 -42.52 8.25 -18.52
CA GLU A 1146 -43.19 9.40 -19.15
C GLU A 1146 -42.59 10.82 -19.01
N ARG A 1147 -42.10 11.25 -20.17
CA ARG A 1147 -41.86 12.61 -20.73
C ARG A 1147 -40.44 13.13 -20.76
#